data_AF-A0A6L9S1M7-F1
#
_entry.id   AF-A0A6L9S1M7-F1
#
_cell.length_a   1.000
_cell.length_b   1.000
_cell.length_c   1.000
_cell.angle_alpha   90.00
_cell.angle_beta   90.00
_cell.angle_gamma   90.00
#
_symmetry.space_group_name_H-M   'P 1'
#
loop_
_entity.id
_entity.type
_entity.pdbx_description
1 polymer ?
#
loop_
_entity_poly.entity_id
_entity_poly.type
_entity_poly.pdbx_seq_one_letter_code
_entity_poly.pdbx_strand_id
1 'polypeptide(L)'
;MGRDDSRRRAGTVTGVDTFSTAAIRTRVLAAWSASPARFREDANAEEELVLGAYRDRLVVELAQNAADAATRAGTSGRLLLRLEGHTLLAANTGAPLDAAGVEGLSTLRASAKPAPDRESGDGRDRTVGRFGVGFAAVLAVSDEPTVHSRSGGVRWSRAEARELASAVPELAGELDRRGSAVPVLRLPFPAAGADAPALPDGYDTAVVLPLRDEQAVTVTRRLLAAVDDALLLVLPALREVIVDIDGERQALNASPPLAVDPDAGLWERQVGPRRWRLAQLSGRADASLLADRPVDERLHPAWSVTVAIPVDEAPTDPLGIPPADAGSDAADVIHPAALPESVPNVAHAPTPTDDRIDLPALVIADFPLDSTRRHVAPGPYTDHLVDQVAAAYARLTASFETPAALTLVPGPFGAGELDAALHRAIQRSLARTAFVPSAHGPLRPVEVVLVDGLERAGNPQALAPFVAGLPAPGWGRRDVLSRLGARTLPLADLIDELSAAQLAPEQWRELYAALDGAGLEALGALPVPLADGRVVRGPRGVLLPEQADAELLRLFGLRVAHPEAVHPLLRRLGAVEADPSAVLADPAVRNAVANADDESAERLAEAVLALVAAADASHQELPWLAELPLPDATGSLVPAGELFLPGTDMVNLLDVDPAEYTTDAGVLEQHGPDVLKSVGVRTGFAVLRDSDVPLDDDIWHDLDDEDQWAATVLATLPETAVPPLLSEFIAVRDLDLIRADAWTTVLGRLAESPDTRAAVVDPVFAVLADGSRRAVESYTAWWLRTHVRLDGYRLDELCAPDAAPITRALLHPLPPRAASAADHEFVTALGVARSVRDVALDTLLDRLGDESTTLTSHQLMEIYAELDLRASETSVPDAFSAAVSKVRVPDGVGTRLVDAADAVVCSGPHWLQLGLPAVIPGSPALADLLDVDLAEEAYDAVPVGDGDRLAVPDVARDVLGEVTDSYVEHDELSVAGVPVDWWLDGETVHAATLDGLARGLAWAAGAWHRRWVLAEALAEPDALPSLLADEAFSDR
;
A
#
# COMPACT_ATOMS: atom_id res chain seq x y z
N MET A 1 -91.36 62.75 53.42
CA MET A 1 -90.81 63.57 54.51
C MET A 1 -89.92 62.66 55.33
N GLY A 2 -88.61 62.89 55.31
CA GLY A 2 -87.59 62.03 55.92
C GLY A 2 -86.27 62.11 55.15
N ARG A 3 -85.43 63.08 55.54
CA ARG A 3 -84.07 63.34 55.04
C ARG A 3 -83.04 62.59 55.90
N ASP A 4 -81.85 62.44 55.32
CA ASP A 4 -80.52 62.27 55.94
C ASP A 4 -80.30 61.04 56.81
N ASP A 5 -79.42 60.12 56.37
CA ASP A 5 -78.02 60.14 56.82
C ASP A 5 -77.21 59.04 56.07
N SER A 6 -76.27 59.44 55.20
CA SER A 6 -75.15 58.60 54.70
C SER A 6 -74.31 59.37 53.67
N ARG A 7 -73.68 60.46 54.13
CA ARG A 7 -72.47 61.01 53.51
C ARG A 7 -71.26 60.64 54.39
N ARG A 8 -70.16 60.23 53.73
CA ARG A 8 -68.82 59.78 54.22
C ARG A 8 -68.68 58.25 54.05
N ARG A 9 -67.75 57.69 53.27
CA ARG A 9 -66.41 58.15 52.87
C ARG A 9 -66.10 57.70 51.42
N ALA A 10 -66.00 58.65 50.49
CA ALA A 10 -65.10 58.53 49.35
C ALA A 10 -63.75 59.06 49.83
N GLY A 11 -62.78 58.18 50.00
CA GLY A 11 -61.41 58.56 50.32
C GLY A 11 -60.70 58.97 49.04
N THR A 12 -60.78 60.25 48.67
CA THR A 12 -59.88 60.81 47.66
C THR A 12 -58.49 60.91 48.28
N VAL A 13 -57.62 59.95 47.96
CA VAL A 13 -56.19 60.04 48.30
C VAL A 13 -55.55 61.02 47.30
N THR A 14 -55.40 62.27 47.70
CA THR A 14 -54.67 63.28 46.93
C THR A 14 -53.17 63.10 47.16
N GLY A 15 -52.55 62.20 46.40
CA GLY A 15 -51.10 62.28 46.13
C GLY A 15 -50.82 63.41 45.15
N VAL A 16 -49.63 64.01 45.22
CA VAL A 16 -49.18 65.00 44.22
C VAL A 16 -49.01 64.28 42.88
N ASP A 17 -49.81 64.63 41.87
CA ASP A 17 -49.71 64.07 40.51
C ASP A 17 -48.57 64.75 39.73
N THR A 18 -47.32 64.47 40.12
CA THR A 18 -46.11 65.08 39.54
C THR A 18 -46.00 64.86 38.02
N PHE A 19 -46.54 63.75 37.51
CA PHE A 19 -46.41 63.36 36.11
C PHE A 19 -47.65 63.66 35.25
N SER A 20 -48.63 64.40 35.78
CA SER A 20 -49.88 64.72 35.08
C SER A 20 -50.63 63.48 34.56
N THR A 21 -50.61 62.39 35.32
CA THR A 21 -51.26 61.12 34.97
C THR A 21 -52.76 61.29 34.72
N ALA A 22 -53.42 62.23 35.41
CA ALA A 22 -54.83 62.54 35.19
C ALA A 22 -55.12 63.05 33.76
N ALA A 23 -54.21 63.81 33.16
CA ALA A 23 -54.36 64.31 31.80
C ALA A 23 -54.26 63.18 30.77
N ILE A 24 -53.34 62.21 31.00
CA ILE A 24 -53.22 61.00 30.17
C ILE A 24 -54.51 60.19 30.23
N ARG A 25 -55.00 59.86 31.44
CA ARG A 25 -56.26 59.10 31.62
C ARG A 25 -57.45 59.77 30.92
N THR A 26 -57.60 61.08 31.09
CA THR A 26 -58.70 61.85 30.49
C THR A 26 -58.70 61.76 28.97
N ARG A 27 -57.53 61.93 28.33
CA ARG A 27 -57.37 61.84 26.88
C ARG A 27 -57.68 60.43 26.35
N VAL A 28 -57.21 59.39 27.04
CA VAL A 28 -57.46 57.99 26.68
C VAL A 28 -58.95 57.65 26.79
N LEU A 29 -59.59 57.95 27.92
CA LEU A 29 -61.01 57.66 28.13
C LEU A 29 -61.90 58.41 27.13
N ALA A 30 -61.57 59.67 26.81
CA ALA A 30 -62.26 60.44 25.78
C ALA A 30 -62.13 59.78 24.39
N ALA A 31 -60.94 59.26 24.04
CA ALA A 31 -60.72 58.56 22.78
C ALA A 31 -61.50 57.24 22.70
N TRP A 32 -61.56 56.48 23.79
CA TRP A 32 -62.32 55.23 23.87
C TRP A 32 -63.83 55.45 23.85
N SER A 33 -64.34 56.48 24.53
CA SER A 33 -65.75 56.86 24.47
C SER A 33 -66.15 57.30 23.05
N ALA A 34 -65.29 58.06 22.37
CA ALA A 34 -65.52 58.47 20.98
C ALA A 34 -65.46 57.29 19.98
N SER A 35 -64.67 56.24 20.26
CA SER A 35 -64.58 55.05 19.42
C SER A 35 -64.22 53.79 20.23
N PRO A 36 -65.20 52.93 20.53
CA PRO A 36 -64.96 51.64 21.19
C PRO A 36 -63.99 50.71 20.44
N ALA A 37 -63.81 50.92 19.13
CA ALA A 37 -62.79 50.21 18.35
C ALA A 37 -61.37 50.51 18.84
N ARG A 38 -61.08 51.75 19.30
CA ARG A 38 -59.76 52.09 19.87
C ARG A 38 -59.50 51.37 21.19
N PHE A 39 -60.51 51.25 22.04
CA PHE A 39 -60.41 50.42 23.25
C PHE A 39 -60.08 48.97 22.89
N ARG A 40 -60.74 48.43 21.86
CA ARG A 40 -60.49 47.07 21.36
C ARG A 40 -59.06 46.91 20.83
N GLU A 41 -58.55 47.88 20.09
CA GLU A 41 -57.18 47.92 19.55
C GLU A 41 -56.15 47.96 20.67
N ASP A 42 -56.30 48.86 21.66
CA ASP A 42 -55.43 48.94 22.82
C ASP A 42 -55.45 47.64 23.64
N ALA A 43 -56.64 47.05 23.84
CA ALA A 43 -56.79 45.81 24.60
C ALA A 43 -56.13 44.64 23.88
N ASN A 44 -56.33 44.52 22.56
CA ASN A 44 -55.66 43.51 21.74
C ASN A 44 -54.14 43.68 21.75
N ALA A 45 -53.65 44.92 21.65
CA ALA A 45 -52.21 45.17 21.63
C ALA A 45 -51.54 44.81 22.96
N GLU A 46 -52.15 45.12 24.11
CA GLU A 46 -51.63 44.68 25.41
C GLU A 46 -51.77 43.16 25.61
N GLU A 47 -52.90 42.58 25.20
CA GLU A 47 -53.16 41.13 25.32
C GLU A 47 -52.23 40.30 24.43
N GLU A 48 -51.92 40.73 23.20
CA GLU A 48 -50.95 40.12 22.30
C GLU A 48 -49.54 40.14 22.90
N LEU A 49 -49.16 41.23 23.58
CA LEU A 49 -47.90 41.32 24.31
C LEU A 49 -47.88 40.38 25.52
N VAL A 50 -48.96 40.30 26.29
CA VAL A 50 -49.06 39.47 27.50
C VAL A 50 -49.14 37.96 27.21
N LEU A 51 -49.95 37.55 26.22
CA LEU A 51 -50.15 36.15 25.82
C LEU A 51 -49.04 35.65 24.89
N GLY A 52 -48.34 36.57 24.21
CA GLY A 52 -47.27 36.25 23.28
C GLY A 52 -45.89 36.13 23.92
N ALA A 53 -44.89 36.43 23.09
CA ALA A 53 -43.45 36.27 23.30
C ALA A 53 -42.83 36.89 24.55
N TYR A 54 -43.49 37.86 25.21
CA TYR A 54 -42.87 38.75 26.21
C TYR A 54 -42.81 38.17 27.63
N ARG A 55 -43.49 37.06 27.89
CA ARG A 55 -43.46 36.40 29.21
C ARG A 55 -42.04 36.00 29.64
N ASP A 56 -41.18 35.66 28.69
CA ASP A 56 -39.80 35.24 28.95
C ASP A 56 -38.78 36.41 28.91
N ARG A 57 -39.25 37.66 28.74
CA ARG A 57 -38.37 38.83 28.52
C ARG A 57 -38.35 39.86 29.65
N LEU A 58 -39.15 39.63 30.70
CA LEU A 58 -39.29 40.53 31.85
C LEU A 58 -37.95 41.08 32.35
N VAL A 59 -36.98 40.20 32.62
CA VAL A 59 -35.68 40.59 33.20
C VAL A 59 -34.85 41.43 32.22
N VAL A 60 -34.80 41.02 30.95
CA VAL A 60 -34.00 41.73 29.93
C VAL A 60 -34.58 43.11 29.64
N GLU A 61 -35.90 43.25 29.57
CA GLU A 61 -36.58 44.55 29.35
C GLU A 61 -36.38 45.50 30.54
N LEU A 62 -36.42 44.98 31.78
CA LEU A 62 -36.09 45.75 32.98
C LEU A 62 -34.61 46.18 32.98
N ALA A 63 -33.71 45.29 32.55
CA ALA A 63 -32.29 45.60 32.43
C ALA A 63 -32.00 46.61 31.32
N GLN A 64 -32.68 46.54 30.19
CA GLN A 64 -32.55 47.53 29.11
C GLN A 64 -33.03 48.91 29.58
N ASN A 65 -34.17 48.99 30.27
CA ASN A 65 -34.63 50.25 30.87
C ASN A 65 -33.59 50.84 31.85
N ALA A 66 -32.95 49.98 32.65
CA ALA A 66 -31.87 50.37 33.55
C ALA A 66 -30.63 50.87 32.80
N ALA A 67 -30.21 50.17 31.75
CA ALA A 67 -29.09 50.54 30.89
C ALA A 67 -29.34 51.89 30.20
N ASP A 68 -30.54 52.10 29.66
CA ASP A 68 -30.94 53.36 29.01
C ASP A 68 -30.96 54.53 30.00
N ALA A 69 -31.44 54.30 31.23
CA ALA A 69 -31.41 55.30 32.29
C ALA A 69 -29.96 55.68 32.68
N ALA A 70 -29.06 54.70 32.77
CA ALA A 70 -27.65 54.93 33.04
C ALA A 70 -26.96 55.70 31.89
N THR A 71 -27.21 55.32 30.64
CA THR A 71 -26.72 56.03 29.44
C THR A 71 -27.20 57.48 29.42
N ARG A 72 -28.49 57.74 29.65
CA ARG A 72 -29.04 59.11 29.71
C ARG A 72 -28.41 59.97 30.82
N ALA A 73 -28.01 59.34 31.93
CA ALA A 73 -27.33 60.03 33.02
C ALA A 73 -25.81 60.15 32.83
N GLY A 74 -25.22 59.46 31.85
CA GLY A 74 -23.77 59.38 31.70
C GLY A 74 -23.06 58.68 32.86
N THR A 75 -23.75 57.77 33.56
CA THR A 75 -23.23 57.08 34.76
C THR A 75 -23.10 55.57 34.55
N SER A 76 -22.30 54.90 35.38
CA SER A 76 -22.28 53.43 35.45
C SER A 76 -23.60 52.89 36.03
N GLY A 77 -24.31 52.08 35.25
CA GLY A 77 -25.59 51.51 35.64
C GLY A 77 -25.46 50.35 36.63
N ARG A 78 -26.32 50.33 37.64
CA ARG A 78 -26.51 49.23 38.59
C ARG A 78 -27.96 48.80 38.55
N LEU A 79 -28.22 47.49 38.60
CA LEU A 79 -29.56 46.92 38.61
C LEU A 79 -29.69 45.91 39.76
N LEU A 80 -30.69 46.09 40.62
CA LEU A 80 -31.11 45.13 41.63
C LEU A 80 -32.43 44.49 41.18
N LEU A 81 -32.46 43.17 41.11
CA LEU A 81 -33.63 42.35 40.87
C LEU A 81 -33.89 41.49 42.11
N ARG A 82 -34.89 41.86 42.90
CA ARG A 82 -35.23 41.17 44.14
C ARG A 82 -36.61 40.52 44.07
N LEU A 83 -36.68 39.21 44.25
CA LEU A 83 -37.93 38.47 44.44
C LEU A 83 -38.08 38.11 45.92
N GLU A 84 -39.03 38.72 46.62
CA GLU A 84 -39.42 38.39 47.99
C GLU A 84 -40.85 37.84 47.99
N GLY A 85 -41.01 36.54 48.20
CA GLY A 85 -42.30 35.87 48.14
C GLY A 85 -42.99 36.09 46.78
N HIS A 86 -44.06 36.91 46.77
CA HIS A 86 -44.86 37.22 45.58
C HIS A 86 -44.61 38.62 45.03
N THR A 87 -43.52 39.29 45.40
CA THR A 87 -43.20 40.63 44.91
C THR A 87 -41.84 40.65 44.22
N LEU A 88 -41.81 41.05 42.95
CA LEU A 88 -40.55 41.38 42.24
C LEU A 88 -40.31 42.89 42.32
N LEU A 89 -39.14 43.27 42.83
CA LEU A 89 -38.61 44.62 42.81
C LEU A 89 -37.42 44.70 41.85
N ALA A 90 -37.47 45.62 40.89
CA ALA A 90 -36.37 45.92 39.97
C ALA A 90 -35.93 47.38 40.15
N ALA A 91 -34.80 47.61 40.82
CA ALA A 91 -34.28 48.95 41.09
C ALA A 91 -33.02 49.25 40.29
N ASN A 92 -32.93 50.44 39.70
CA ASN A 92 -31.79 50.86 38.89
C ASN A 92 -31.26 52.26 39.25
N THR A 93 -29.97 52.48 38.96
CA THR A 93 -29.35 53.81 38.95
C THR A 93 -29.51 54.50 37.60
N GLY A 94 -29.40 55.82 37.58
CA GLY A 94 -29.40 56.62 36.36
C GLY A 94 -30.44 57.74 36.36
N ALA A 95 -30.85 58.19 35.17
CA ALA A 95 -31.77 59.31 35.04
C ALA A 95 -33.13 58.98 35.67
N PRO A 96 -33.67 59.84 36.57
CA PRO A 96 -34.97 59.61 37.21
C PRO A 96 -36.12 59.65 36.19
N LEU A 97 -37.24 59.03 36.54
CA LEU A 97 -38.45 59.02 35.70
C LEU A 97 -39.00 60.44 35.54
N ASP A 98 -39.37 60.84 34.33
CA ASP A 98 -39.99 62.14 34.06
C ASP A 98 -41.40 61.97 33.44
N ALA A 99 -42.10 63.09 33.23
CA ALA A 99 -43.45 63.07 32.69
C ALA A 99 -43.50 62.49 31.27
N ALA A 100 -42.49 62.76 30.44
CA ALA A 100 -42.36 62.18 29.10
C ALA A 100 -42.15 60.65 29.16
N GLY A 101 -41.37 60.17 30.12
CA GLY A 101 -41.20 58.76 30.42
C GLY A 101 -42.51 58.10 30.81
N VAL A 102 -43.31 58.71 31.70
CA VAL A 102 -44.64 58.18 32.07
C VAL A 102 -45.59 58.13 30.87
N GLU A 103 -45.59 59.15 30.01
CA GLU A 103 -46.37 59.14 28.76
C GLU A 103 -45.90 58.03 27.82
N GLY A 104 -44.58 57.82 27.69
CA GLY A 104 -43.99 56.71 26.94
C GLY A 104 -44.40 55.35 27.49
N LEU A 105 -44.35 55.14 28.81
CA LEU A 105 -44.79 53.89 29.46
C LEU A 105 -46.29 53.63 29.30
N SER A 106 -47.08 54.69 29.11
CA SER A 106 -48.54 54.61 29.00
C SER A 106 -49.08 54.58 27.55
N THR A 107 -48.20 54.66 26.55
CA THR A 107 -48.53 54.63 25.12
C THR A 107 -47.84 53.44 24.43
N LEU A 108 -48.49 52.77 23.46
CA LEU A 108 -47.90 51.64 22.72
C LEU A 108 -47.70 52.12 21.30
N ARG A 109 -46.50 51.88 20.76
CA ARG A 109 -46.15 52.13 19.36
C ARG A 109 -46.22 53.61 18.93
N ALA A 110 -46.20 54.56 19.87
CA ALA A 110 -46.08 55.99 19.58
C ALA A 110 -44.85 56.55 20.29
N SER A 111 -43.72 56.66 19.58
CA SER A 111 -42.56 57.38 20.11
C SER A 111 -42.85 58.88 20.14
N ALA A 112 -43.02 59.45 21.32
CA ALA A 112 -43.07 60.89 21.52
C ALA A 112 -41.65 61.48 21.53
N LYS A 113 -40.97 61.52 20.38
CA LYS A 113 -39.81 62.42 20.18
C LYS A 113 -39.49 62.65 18.70
N PRO A 114 -39.62 63.89 18.20
CA PRO A 114 -38.85 64.34 17.04
C PRO A 114 -37.37 64.42 17.42
N ALA A 115 -36.48 64.02 16.51
CA ALA A 115 -35.04 64.13 16.67
C ALA A 115 -34.62 65.60 16.94
N PRO A 116 -33.69 65.87 17.88
CA PRO A 116 -33.08 67.18 17.97
C PRO A 116 -32.17 67.42 16.75
N ASP A 117 -32.10 68.68 16.33
CA ASP A 117 -31.31 69.13 15.19
C ASP A 117 -29.82 68.81 15.30
N ARG A 118 -29.23 68.55 14.13
CA ARG A 118 -27.81 68.29 13.88
C ARG A 118 -26.95 69.46 14.34
N GLU A 119 -25.92 69.18 15.16
CA GLU A 119 -24.57 69.76 15.15
C GLU A 119 -23.87 69.51 16.51
N SER A 120 -23.43 68.28 16.77
CA SER A 120 -22.40 67.98 17.78
C SER A 120 -21.75 66.64 17.43
N GLY A 121 -20.50 66.69 16.98
CA GLY A 121 -19.75 65.57 16.40
C GLY A 121 -19.16 64.59 17.40
N ASP A 122 -19.86 64.24 18.48
CA ASP A 122 -19.45 63.14 19.37
C ASP A 122 -20.56 62.08 19.38
N GLY A 123 -20.28 60.89 18.85
CA GLY A 123 -21.24 59.80 18.60
C GLY A 123 -21.77 59.10 19.85
N ARG A 124 -21.93 59.82 20.96
CA ARG A 124 -22.22 59.27 22.30
C ARG A 124 -23.69 59.34 22.72
N ASP A 125 -24.56 60.03 21.99
CA ASP A 125 -25.98 60.12 22.35
C ASP A 125 -26.81 59.02 21.66
N ARG A 126 -26.57 57.77 22.07
CA ARG A 126 -27.39 56.61 21.66
C ARG A 126 -28.62 56.51 22.56
N THR A 127 -29.71 57.19 22.18
CA THR A 127 -31.04 56.88 22.74
C THR A 127 -31.76 55.90 21.81
N VAL A 128 -31.40 54.61 21.91
CA VAL A 128 -32.17 53.53 21.29
C VAL A 128 -33.19 53.05 22.31
N GLY A 129 -34.42 53.54 22.20
CA GLY A 129 -35.52 53.08 23.02
C GLY A 129 -36.85 53.50 22.43
N ARG A 130 -37.56 52.56 21.82
CA ARG A 130 -39.01 52.67 21.60
C ARG A 130 -39.66 52.63 22.99
N PHE A 131 -39.73 53.78 23.67
CA PHE A 131 -40.34 53.91 24.99
C PHE A 131 -41.79 53.41 24.92
N GLY A 132 -42.12 52.41 25.76
CA GLY A 132 -43.48 51.93 25.98
C GLY A 132 -43.74 50.46 25.64
N VAL A 133 -43.11 49.89 24.60
CA VAL A 133 -43.41 48.50 24.19
C VAL A 133 -42.71 47.47 25.07
N GLY A 134 -41.49 47.76 25.54
CA GLY A 134 -40.73 46.85 26.40
C GLY A 134 -41.27 46.74 27.84
N PHE A 135 -41.79 47.84 28.38
CA PHE A 135 -42.38 47.85 29.73
C PHE A 135 -43.66 47.01 29.83
N ALA A 136 -44.39 46.79 28.73
CA ALA A 136 -45.55 45.91 28.71
C ALA A 136 -45.25 44.47 29.16
N ALA A 137 -43.98 44.03 29.13
CA ALA A 137 -43.56 42.73 29.67
C ALA A 137 -43.95 42.53 31.14
N VAL A 138 -44.07 43.61 31.94
CA VAL A 138 -44.48 43.51 33.35
C VAL A 138 -45.90 42.97 33.52
N LEU A 139 -46.78 43.21 32.54
CA LEU A 139 -48.16 42.73 32.57
C LEU A 139 -48.28 41.21 32.39
N ALA A 140 -47.21 40.54 31.94
CA ALA A 140 -47.17 39.07 31.90
C ALA A 140 -47.25 38.46 33.31
N VAL A 141 -46.73 39.18 34.31
CA VAL A 141 -46.58 38.68 35.69
C VAL A 141 -47.35 39.49 36.73
N SER A 142 -47.73 40.74 36.45
CA SER A 142 -48.41 41.63 37.40
C SER A 142 -49.62 42.33 36.80
N ASP A 143 -50.70 42.45 37.58
CA ASP A 143 -51.89 43.24 37.22
C ASP A 143 -51.85 44.67 37.78
N GLU A 144 -50.88 44.96 38.67
CA GLU A 144 -50.76 46.24 39.39
C GLU A 144 -49.32 46.79 39.43
N PRO A 145 -48.65 46.95 38.27
CA PRO A 145 -47.26 47.40 38.25
C PRO A 145 -47.14 48.82 38.80
N THR A 146 -46.09 49.07 39.57
CA THR A 146 -45.78 50.38 40.15
C THR A 146 -44.34 50.77 39.84
N VAL A 147 -44.09 52.06 39.58
CA VAL A 147 -42.75 52.62 39.40
C VAL A 147 -42.57 53.79 40.36
N HIS A 148 -41.58 53.68 41.22
CA HIS A 148 -41.14 54.74 42.12
C HIS A 148 -39.83 55.31 41.61
N SER A 149 -39.71 56.63 41.56
CA SER A 149 -38.46 57.31 41.23
C SER A 149 -38.27 58.51 42.15
N ARG A 150 -37.05 59.07 42.21
CA ARG A 150 -36.73 60.24 43.04
C ARG A 150 -37.60 61.47 42.72
N SER A 151 -38.13 61.54 41.52
CA SER A 151 -39.02 62.60 41.01
C SER A 151 -40.50 62.39 41.36
N GLY A 152 -40.92 61.18 41.74
CA GLY A 152 -42.32 60.82 41.98
C GLY A 152 -42.62 59.36 41.64
N GLY A 153 -43.85 58.93 41.86
CA GLY A 153 -44.28 57.56 41.57
C GLY A 153 -45.54 57.49 40.70
N VAL A 154 -45.60 56.47 39.83
CA VAL A 154 -46.74 56.14 38.98
C VAL A 154 -47.09 54.66 39.17
N ARG A 155 -48.37 54.32 39.14
CA ARG A 155 -48.86 52.95 39.22
C ARG A 155 -49.98 52.71 38.21
N TRP A 156 -50.20 51.46 37.89
CA TRP A 156 -51.35 51.00 37.11
C TRP A 156 -52.09 49.92 37.90
N SER A 157 -53.39 49.76 37.67
CA SER A 157 -54.17 48.67 38.25
C SER A 157 -55.21 48.20 37.25
N ARG A 158 -55.25 46.89 36.99
CA ARG A 158 -56.27 46.28 36.14
C ARG A 158 -57.68 46.48 36.71
N ALA A 159 -57.83 46.45 38.04
CA ALA A 159 -59.12 46.65 38.69
C ALA A 159 -59.64 48.08 38.48
N GLU A 160 -58.81 49.09 38.72
CA GLU A 160 -59.19 50.50 38.50
C GLU A 160 -59.36 50.82 37.00
N ALA A 161 -58.55 50.24 36.12
CA ALA A 161 -58.73 50.39 34.68
C ALA A 161 -60.09 49.83 34.22
N ARG A 162 -60.50 48.67 34.75
CA ARG A 162 -61.82 48.08 34.50
C ARG A 162 -62.94 48.96 35.05
N GLU A 163 -62.78 49.50 36.26
CA GLU A 163 -63.77 50.38 36.88
C GLU A 163 -63.98 51.64 36.03
N LEU A 164 -62.90 52.33 35.64
CA LEU A 164 -62.97 53.50 34.78
C LEU A 164 -63.57 53.20 33.41
N ALA A 165 -63.21 52.06 32.79
CA ALA A 165 -63.80 51.63 31.53
C ALA A 165 -65.31 51.34 31.66
N SER A 166 -65.74 50.74 32.78
CA SER A 166 -67.16 50.42 33.04
C SER A 166 -68.02 51.66 33.26
N ALA A 167 -67.41 52.78 33.65
CA ALA A 167 -68.07 54.08 33.77
C ALA A 167 -68.31 54.76 32.40
N VAL A 168 -67.79 54.21 31.30
CA VAL A 168 -67.99 54.70 29.93
C VAL A 168 -69.08 53.85 29.25
N PRO A 169 -70.31 54.36 29.06
CA PRO A 169 -71.43 53.58 28.55
C PRO A 169 -71.17 52.97 27.16
N GLU A 170 -70.41 53.66 26.31
CA GLU A 170 -70.10 53.21 24.95
C GLU A 170 -69.22 51.93 24.92
N LEU A 171 -68.57 51.58 26.04
CA LEU A 171 -67.69 50.41 26.15
C LEU A 171 -68.38 49.14 26.68
N ALA A 172 -69.64 49.22 27.13
CA ALA A 172 -70.34 48.09 27.76
C ALA A 172 -70.30 46.80 26.92
N GLY A 173 -70.55 46.90 25.61
CA GLY A 173 -70.51 45.75 24.70
C GLY A 173 -69.12 45.18 24.40
N GLU A 174 -68.04 45.94 24.61
CA GLU A 174 -66.67 45.39 24.56
C GLU A 174 -66.30 44.72 25.90
N LEU A 175 -66.71 45.30 27.02
CA LEU A 175 -66.47 44.75 28.37
C LEU A 175 -67.20 43.41 28.59
N ASP A 176 -68.43 43.27 28.10
CA ASP A 176 -69.19 42.00 28.17
C ASP A 176 -68.49 40.89 27.38
N ARG A 177 -67.88 41.21 26.24
CA ARG A 177 -67.17 40.24 25.40
C ARG A 177 -65.81 39.84 25.96
N ARG A 178 -65.07 40.81 26.52
CA ARG A 178 -63.66 40.61 26.92
C ARG A 178 -63.48 40.18 28.37
N GLY A 179 -64.50 40.31 29.22
CA GLY A 179 -64.35 40.04 30.63
C GLY A 179 -63.24 40.94 31.22
N SER A 180 -62.31 40.36 32.00
CA SER A 180 -61.23 41.08 32.71
C SER A 180 -60.08 41.59 31.83
N ALA A 181 -60.05 41.27 30.54
CA ALA A 181 -59.01 41.72 29.60
C ALA A 181 -59.23 43.17 29.15
N VAL A 182 -58.76 44.12 29.95
CA VAL A 182 -58.81 45.58 29.68
C VAL A 182 -57.40 46.16 29.54
N PRO A 183 -57.21 47.26 28.76
CA PRO A 183 -55.90 47.92 28.65
C PRO A 183 -55.51 48.55 29.99
N VAL A 184 -54.43 48.06 30.59
CA VAL A 184 -53.92 48.47 31.90
C VAL A 184 -52.97 49.65 31.78
N LEU A 185 -51.97 49.57 30.89
CA LEU A 185 -50.91 50.59 30.81
C LEU A 185 -51.41 51.94 30.30
N ARG A 186 -52.58 51.99 29.67
CA ARG A 186 -53.21 53.23 29.20
C ARG A 186 -53.68 54.18 30.28
N LEU A 187 -53.92 53.67 31.48
CA LEU A 187 -54.51 54.44 32.55
C LEU A 187 -53.55 54.52 33.76
N PRO A 188 -52.52 55.40 33.70
CA PRO A 188 -51.60 55.58 34.82
C PRO A 188 -52.27 56.34 35.96
N PHE A 189 -51.89 56.06 37.21
CA PHE A 189 -52.33 56.74 38.44
C PHE A 189 -51.11 57.22 39.25
N PRO A 190 -51.24 58.28 40.06
CA PRO A 190 -50.17 58.66 40.98
C PRO A 190 -50.01 57.58 42.07
N ALA A 191 -48.78 57.17 42.35
CA ALA A 191 -48.48 56.29 43.49
C ALA A 191 -48.31 57.15 44.77
N ALA A 192 -49.19 57.00 45.75
CA ALA A 192 -49.23 57.86 46.95
C ALA A 192 -48.09 57.55 47.93
N GLY A 193 -47.41 58.59 48.43
CA GLY A 193 -46.14 58.48 49.16
C GLY A 193 -46.18 57.99 50.62
N ALA A 194 -47.30 57.49 51.15
CA ALA A 194 -47.36 56.93 52.51
C ALA A 194 -47.29 55.39 52.56
N ASP A 195 -47.70 54.71 51.48
CA ASP A 195 -47.67 53.24 51.34
C ASP A 195 -46.64 52.78 50.28
N ALA A 196 -45.84 53.70 49.75
CA ALA A 196 -44.79 53.40 48.78
C ALA A 196 -43.60 52.72 49.47
N PRO A 197 -43.12 51.55 49.00
CA PRO A 197 -41.87 50.99 49.50
C PRO A 197 -40.72 51.99 49.29
N ALA A 198 -39.88 52.15 50.32
CA ALA A 198 -38.71 53.01 50.22
C ALA A 198 -37.81 52.53 49.08
N LEU A 199 -37.28 53.47 48.28
CA LEU A 199 -36.26 53.14 47.28
C LEU A 199 -35.08 52.47 48.01
N PRO A 200 -34.57 51.33 47.52
CA PRO A 200 -33.39 50.73 48.09
C PRO A 200 -32.21 51.71 48.09
N ASP A 201 -31.40 51.69 49.16
CA ASP A 201 -30.29 52.60 49.32
C ASP A 201 -29.34 52.57 48.09
N GLY A 202 -29.09 53.75 47.51
CA GLY A 202 -28.20 53.90 46.36
C GLY A 202 -28.82 53.65 44.99
N TYR A 203 -30.14 53.52 44.87
CA TYR A 203 -30.88 53.40 43.60
C TYR A 203 -31.79 54.61 43.35
N ASP A 204 -32.03 54.95 42.08
CA ASP A 204 -32.78 56.15 41.67
C ASP A 204 -34.23 55.87 41.26
N THR A 205 -34.49 54.67 40.73
CA THR A 205 -35.83 54.22 40.28
C THR A 205 -36.04 52.76 40.66
N ALA A 206 -37.27 52.38 41.05
CA ALA A 206 -37.67 51.01 41.36
C ALA A 206 -39.03 50.67 40.72
N VAL A 207 -39.07 49.59 39.96
CA VAL A 207 -40.30 48.95 39.47
C VAL A 207 -40.70 47.87 40.47
N VAL A 208 -41.91 47.96 41.01
CA VAL A 208 -42.46 47.02 41.99
C VAL A 208 -43.64 46.29 41.35
N LEU A 209 -43.54 44.97 41.30
CA LEU A 209 -44.48 44.09 40.62
C LEU A 209 -45.03 43.05 41.61
N PRO A 210 -46.22 43.27 42.17
CA PRO A 210 -46.98 42.22 42.84
C PRO A 210 -47.34 41.13 41.80
N LEU A 211 -46.85 39.92 42.01
CA LEU A 211 -47.02 38.80 41.08
C LEU A 211 -48.43 38.21 41.24
N ARG A 212 -49.16 38.10 40.12
CA ARG A 212 -50.60 37.80 40.11
C ARG A 212 -50.93 36.41 40.66
N ASP A 213 -50.08 35.42 40.42
CA ASP A 213 -50.31 34.02 40.72
C ASP A 213 -48.98 33.22 40.85
N GLU A 214 -49.05 31.97 41.32
CA GLU A 214 -47.90 31.06 41.47
C GLU A 214 -47.16 30.80 40.14
N GLN A 215 -47.87 30.88 39.01
CA GLN A 215 -47.28 30.68 37.69
C GLN A 215 -46.40 31.88 37.31
N ALA A 216 -46.79 33.09 37.70
CA ALA A 216 -45.98 34.29 37.56
C ALA A 216 -44.72 34.20 38.44
N VAL A 217 -44.84 33.77 39.71
CA VAL A 217 -43.70 33.53 40.61
C VAL A 217 -42.71 32.54 40.01
N THR A 218 -43.20 31.40 39.51
CA THR A 218 -42.37 30.35 38.91
C THR A 218 -41.58 30.86 37.70
N VAL A 219 -42.24 31.60 36.80
CA VAL A 219 -41.59 32.15 35.62
C VAL A 219 -40.58 33.23 35.99
N THR A 220 -40.92 34.15 36.89
CA THR A 220 -40.00 35.18 37.37
C THR A 220 -38.75 34.55 38.00
N ARG A 221 -38.91 33.56 38.88
CA ARG A 221 -37.77 32.85 39.50
C ARG A 221 -36.86 32.23 38.43
N ARG A 222 -37.43 31.55 37.42
CA ARG A 222 -36.67 30.96 36.32
C ARG A 222 -35.88 32.01 35.53
N LEU A 223 -36.50 33.16 35.23
CA LEU A 223 -35.83 34.24 34.49
C LEU A 223 -34.71 34.90 35.29
N LEU A 224 -34.89 35.07 36.61
CA LEU A 224 -33.85 35.59 37.49
C LEU A 224 -32.66 34.62 37.60
N ALA A 225 -32.94 33.31 37.68
CA ALA A 225 -31.89 32.28 37.71
C ALA A 225 -31.12 32.17 36.38
N ALA A 226 -31.66 32.67 35.27
CA ALA A 226 -31.04 32.66 33.95
C ALA A 226 -30.17 33.91 33.66
N VAL A 227 -30.00 34.82 34.64
CA VAL A 227 -29.13 35.99 34.47
C VAL A 227 -27.66 35.57 34.45
N ASP A 228 -26.95 35.95 33.40
CA ASP A 228 -25.58 35.52 33.14
C ASP A 228 -24.70 36.63 32.52
N ASP A 229 -23.48 36.26 32.13
CA ASP A 229 -22.46 37.14 31.56
C ASP A 229 -22.96 37.88 30.31
N ALA A 230 -23.81 37.25 29.50
CA ALA A 230 -24.31 37.81 28.24
C ALA A 230 -25.09 39.11 28.48
N LEU A 231 -25.84 39.21 29.58
CA LEU A 231 -26.61 40.42 29.90
C LEU A 231 -25.70 41.66 30.02
N LEU A 232 -24.54 41.53 30.68
CA LEU A 232 -23.58 42.64 30.85
C LEU A 232 -22.76 42.92 29.58
N LEU A 233 -22.57 41.92 28.71
CA LEU A 233 -21.92 42.08 27.40
C LEU A 233 -22.83 42.82 26.41
N VAL A 234 -24.11 42.46 26.38
CA VAL A 234 -25.17 43.08 25.56
C VAL A 234 -25.49 44.50 26.02
N LEU A 235 -25.53 44.74 27.33
CA LEU A 235 -25.86 46.04 27.92
C LEU A 235 -24.63 46.67 28.59
N PRO A 236 -23.66 47.21 27.81
CA PRO A 236 -22.39 47.67 28.35
C PRO A 236 -22.47 48.88 29.30
N ALA A 237 -23.62 49.57 29.33
CA ALA A 237 -23.89 50.64 30.29
C ALA A 237 -24.08 50.10 31.73
N LEU A 238 -24.47 48.83 31.88
CA LEU A 238 -24.58 48.16 33.18
C LEU A 238 -23.20 47.65 33.62
N ARG A 239 -22.87 47.91 34.89
CA ARG A 239 -21.63 47.44 35.56
C ARG A 239 -21.90 46.42 36.64
N GLU A 240 -23.09 46.45 37.24
CA GLU A 240 -23.48 45.52 38.30
C GLU A 240 -24.95 45.12 38.11
N VAL A 241 -25.21 43.82 38.16
CA VAL A 241 -26.56 43.24 38.30
C VAL A 241 -26.57 42.37 39.55
N ILE A 242 -27.46 42.69 40.48
CA ILE A 242 -27.69 41.92 41.70
C ILE A 242 -29.02 41.20 41.55
N VAL A 243 -29.01 39.89 41.67
CA VAL A 243 -30.19 39.04 41.76
C VAL A 243 -30.32 38.56 43.21
N ASP A 244 -31.47 38.80 43.82
CA ASP A 244 -31.77 38.47 45.22
C ASP A 244 -33.09 37.71 45.27
N ILE A 245 -33.03 36.40 45.55
CA ILE A 245 -34.22 35.53 45.56
C ILE A 245 -34.42 35.02 46.98
N ASP A 246 -35.46 35.52 47.66
CA ASP A 246 -35.79 35.21 49.05
C ASP A 246 -34.59 35.31 50.02
N GLY A 247 -33.71 36.30 49.79
CA GLY A 247 -32.52 36.56 50.60
C GLY A 247 -31.24 35.89 50.09
N GLU A 248 -31.33 35.02 49.08
CA GLU A 248 -30.15 34.47 48.39
C GLU A 248 -29.66 35.46 47.32
N ARG A 249 -28.54 36.12 47.61
CA ARG A 249 -28.00 37.20 46.79
C ARG A 249 -26.83 36.75 45.92
N GLN A 250 -26.96 36.94 44.61
CA GLN A 250 -25.92 36.80 43.60
C GLN A 250 -25.63 38.15 42.96
N ALA A 251 -24.36 38.50 42.80
CA ALA A 251 -23.94 39.73 42.12
C ALA A 251 -23.06 39.38 40.91
N LEU A 252 -23.42 39.93 39.75
CA LEU A 252 -22.64 39.87 38.54
C LEU A 252 -22.07 41.24 38.24
N ASN A 253 -20.75 41.33 38.11
CA ASN A 253 -20.02 42.58 37.91
C ASN A 253 -19.28 42.57 36.58
N ALA A 254 -19.14 43.73 35.95
CA ALA A 254 -18.35 43.88 34.75
C ALA A 254 -17.37 45.06 34.83
N SER A 255 -16.10 44.82 34.52
CA SER A 255 -15.09 45.87 34.42
C SER A 255 -15.40 46.83 33.27
N PRO A 256 -14.83 48.05 33.29
CA PRO A 256 -14.65 48.85 32.08
C PRO A 256 -14.02 48.02 30.95
N PRO A 257 -14.46 48.19 29.69
CA PRO A 257 -13.77 47.58 28.56
C PRO A 257 -12.36 48.18 28.43
N LEU A 258 -11.37 47.32 28.23
CA LEU A 258 -9.96 47.66 27.99
C LEU A 258 -9.65 47.49 26.51
N ALA A 259 -9.01 48.48 25.87
CA ALA A 259 -8.63 48.37 24.46
C ALA A 259 -7.44 47.41 24.31
N VAL A 260 -7.55 46.46 23.37
CA VAL A 260 -6.43 45.60 22.94
C VAL A 260 -5.81 46.18 21.67
N ASP A 261 -6.65 46.41 20.67
CA ASP A 261 -6.31 47.13 19.45
C ASP A 261 -7.54 47.96 19.04
N PRO A 262 -7.58 49.26 19.39
CA PRO A 262 -8.75 50.10 19.14
C PRO A 262 -8.99 50.34 17.64
N ASP A 263 -7.96 50.28 16.80
CA ASP A 263 -8.07 50.48 15.35
C ASP A 263 -8.70 49.24 14.69
N ALA A 264 -8.39 48.05 15.19
CA ALA A 264 -9.08 46.81 14.82
C ALA A 264 -10.47 46.69 15.47
N GLY A 265 -10.78 47.50 16.48
CA GLY A 265 -12.01 47.40 17.28
C GLY A 265 -11.98 46.26 18.29
N LEU A 266 -10.79 45.85 18.75
CA LEU A 266 -10.58 44.77 19.71
C LEU A 266 -10.51 45.30 21.15
N TRP A 267 -11.31 44.69 22.00
CA TRP A 267 -11.46 45.05 23.40
C TRP A 267 -11.46 43.81 24.28
N GLU A 268 -11.23 44.00 25.56
CA GLU A 268 -11.42 43.00 26.58
C GLU A 268 -12.29 43.51 27.69
N ARG A 269 -13.02 42.59 28.32
CA ARG A 269 -13.87 42.92 29.45
C ARG A 269 -13.95 41.75 30.42
N GLN A 270 -13.71 42.03 31.70
CA GLN A 270 -13.96 41.07 32.75
C GLN A 270 -15.45 41.10 33.10
N VAL A 271 -16.12 39.95 33.09
CA VAL A 271 -17.51 39.76 33.52
C VAL A 271 -17.54 38.60 34.51
N GLY A 272 -17.84 38.90 35.78
CA GLY A 272 -17.68 37.94 36.87
C GLY A 272 -16.26 37.37 36.89
N PRO A 273 -16.09 36.03 36.94
CA PRO A 273 -14.77 35.40 36.90
C PRO A 273 -14.17 35.29 35.50
N ARG A 274 -14.93 35.58 34.42
CA ARG A 274 -14.47 35.36 33.04
C ARG A 274 -13.95 36.62 32.39
N ARG A 275 -12.82 36.48 31.70
CA ARG A 275 -12.31 37.49 30.78
C ARG A 275 -12.89 37.20 29.40
N TRP A 276 -13.40 38.24 28.74
CA TRP A 276 -13.96 38.16 27.40
C TRP A 276 -13.14 39.01 26.45
N ARG A 277 -12.79 38.47 25.28
CA ARG A 277 -12.26 39.25 24.16
C ARG A 277 -13.38 39.55 23.18
N LEU A 278 -13.45 40.80 22.74
CA LEU A 278 -14.52 41.33 21.92
C LEU A 278 -13.96 41.98 20.66
N ALA A 279 -14.62 41.78 19.53
CA ALA A 279 -14.46 42.61 18.33
C ALA A 279 -15.74 43.42 18.11
N GLN A 280 -15.61 44.74 18.11
CA GLN A 280 -16.70 45.69 18.00
C GLN A 280 -16.54 46.54 16.74
N LEU A 281 -17.57 46.53 15.90
CA LEU A 281 -17.67 47.46 14.76
C LEU A 281 -18.95 48.27 14.87
N SER A 282 -18.91 49.50 14.39
CA SER A 282 -20.09 50.35 14.29
C SER A 282 -20.01 51.26 13.08
N GLY A 283 -21.15 51.73 12.60
CA GLY A 283 -21.20 52.59 11.43
C GLY A 283 -22.59 53.18 11.22
N ARG A 284 -22.80 53.71 10.00
CA ARG A 284 -24.09 54.20 9.53
C ARG A 284 -24.47 53.43 8.27
N ALA A 285 -25.68 52.91 8.23
CA ALA A 285 -26.24 52.21 7.09
C ALA A 285 -26.62 53.21 5.99
N ASP A 286 -26.41 52.82 4.74
CA ASP A 286 -26.93 53.56 3.60
C ASP A 286 -28.47 53.51 3.60
N ALA A 287 -29.10 54.59 3.13
CA ALA A 287 -30.56 54.70 3.12
C ALA A 287 -31.23 53.61 2.27
N SER A 288 -30.54 53.09 1.24
CA SER A 288 -31.04 51.99 0.39
C SER A 288 -31.17 50.67 1.14
N LEU A 289 -30.29 50.39 2.11
CA LEU A 289 -30.35 49.16 2.92
C LEU A 289 -31.58 49.12 3.84
N LEU A 290 -32.08 50.30 4.23
CA LEU A 290 -33.23 50.45 5.13
C LEU A 290 -34.54 50.72 4.38
N ALA A 291 -34.56 50.62 3.04
CA ALA A 291 -35.70 51.06 2.22
C ALA A 291 -37.01 50.31 2.52
N ASP A 292 -36.90 49.04 2.93
CA ASP A 292 -37.99 48.15 3.33
C ASP A 292 -38.36 48.24 4.82
N ARG A 293 -37.66 49.08 5.60
CA ARG A 293 -37.86 49.22 7.04
C ARG A 293 -38.90 50.28 7.41
N PRO A 294 -39.60 50.13 8.56
CA PRO A 294 -40.47 51.16 9.10
C PRO A 294 -39.79 52.54 9.19
N VAL A 295 -40.57 53.62 9.04
CA VAL A 295 -40.06 55.01 9.07
C VAL A 295 -39.17 55.27 10.28
N ASP A 296 -39.61 54.84 11.47
CA ASP A 296 -38.85 55.04 12.70
C ASP A 296 -37.46 54.39 12.64
N GLU A 297 -37.33 53.20 12.05
CA GLU A 297 -36.03 52.53 11.90
C GLU A 297 -35.14 53.23 10.86
N ARG A 298 -35.73 53.74 9.78
CA ARG A 298 -35.02 54.54 8.77
C ARG A 298 -34.43 55.84 9.34
N LEU A 299 -35.05 56.40 10.38
CA LEU A 299 -34.54 57.59 11.07
C LEU A 299 -33.35 57.29 12.00
N HIS A 300 -33.02 56.02 12.22
CA HIS A 300 -31.92 55.56 13.06
C HIS A 300 -30.93 54.67 12.27
N PRO A 301 -30.15 55.22 11.33
CA PRO A 301 -29.28 54.43 10.46
C PRO A 301 -27.99 53.95 11.15
N ALA A 302 -27.74 54.33 12.40
CA ALA A 302 -26.54 53.86 13.10
C ALA A 302 -26.69 52.37 13.43
N TRP A 303 -25.59 51.62 13.31
CA TRP A 303 -25.55 50.20 13.64
C TRP A 303 -24.29 49.87 14.43
N SER A 304 -24.36 48.80 15.21
CA SER A 304 -23.24 48.20 15.90
C SER A 304 -23.32 46.67 15.87
N VAL A 305 -22.14 46.05 15.84
CA VAL A 305 -21.95 44.60 15.98
C VAL A 305 -20.85 44.36 16.99
N THR A 306 -21.01 43.33 17.81
CA THR A 306 -20.04 42.85 18.79
C THR A 306 -20.01 41.34 18.71
N VAL A 307 -18.83 40.78 18.47
CA VAL A 307 -18.56 39.34 18.62
C VAL A 307 -17.71 39.18 19.86
N ALA A 308 -18.10 38.29 20.78
CA ALA A 308 -17.39 38.10 22.04
C ALA A 308 -17.10 36.62 22.32
N ILE A 309 -15.89 36.32 22.79
CA ILE A 309 -15.42 34.97 23.10
C ILE A 309 -14.76 35.01 24.49
N PRO A 310 -15.05 34.05 25.39
CA PRO A 310 -14.35 33.94 26.66
C PRO A 310 -12.91 33.49 26.40
N VAL A 311 -11.98 33.94 27.24
CA VAL A 311 -10.56 33.58 27.10
C VAL A 311 -10.00 33.03 28.41
N ASP A 312 -9.15 32.02 28.30
CA ASP A 312 -8.46 31.39 29.43
C ASP A 312 -6.98 31.81 29.47
N GLU A 313 -6.44 32.00 30.68
CA GLU A 313 -5.03 32.36 30.95
C GLU A 313 -4.15 31.14 31.22
N ALA A 314 -4.73 29.94 31.34
CA ALA A 314 -3.99 28.70 31.62
C ALA A 314 -3.86 27.83 30.36
N PRO A 315 -2.72 27.15 30.14
CA PRO A 315 -2.54 26.23 29.02
C PRO A 315 -3.26 24.91 29.33
N THR A 316 -4.59 24.92 29.29
CA THR A 316 -5.29 23.72 28.86
C THR A 316 -5.27 23.75 27.36
N ASP A 317 -4.21 23.19 26.75
CA ASP A 317 -4.35 22.74 25.37
C ASP A 317 -5.53 21.75 25.36
N PRO A 318 -6.66 22.07 24.71
CA PRO A 318 -7.79 21.15 24.63
C PRO A 318 -7.42 19.87 23.86
N LEU A 319 -6.25 19.85 23.21
CA LEU A 319 -5.73 18.78 22.34
C LEU A 319 -4.56 18.00 22.95
N GLY A 320 -4.10 18.33 24.17
CA GLY A 320 -3.15 17.53 24.96
C GLY A 320 -1.67 17.57 24.54
N ILE A 321 -1.23 18.60 23.81
CA ILE A 321 0.17 18.81 23.43
C ILE A 321 0.84 19.74 24.46
N PRO A 322 1.90 19.29 25.15
CA PRO A 322 2.66 20.19 26.02
C PRO A 322 3.36 21.27 25.17
N PRO A 323 3.32 22.55 25.57
CA PRO A 323 4.12 23.57 24.90
C PRO A 323 5.61 23.20 25.03
N ALA A 324 6.30 23.10 23.90
CA ALA A 324 7.75 22.92 23.87
C ALA A 324 8.41 24.19 24.41
N ASP A 325 9.12 24.07 25.54
CA ASP A 325 10.03 25.04 26.14
C ASP A 325 9.76 26.52 25.78
N ALA A 326 8.57 27.01 26.10
CA ALA A 326 8.31 28.43 26.08
C ALA A 326 8.93 29.00 27.36
N GLY A 327 9.95 29.86 27.21
CA GLY A 327 10.57 30.59 28.30
C GLY A 327 9.56 31.41 29.12
N SER A 328 10.04 32.12 30.13
CA SER A 328 9.25 32.84 31.15
C SER A 328 8.19 33.85 30.66
N ASP A 329 8.03 34.05 29.35
CA ASP A 329 7.01 34.90 28.71
C ASP A 329 5.71 34.15 28.36
N ALA A 330 5.62 32.83 28.59
CA ALA A 330 4.44 32.01 28.29
C ALA A 330 3.18 32.30 29.15
N ALA A 331 3.32 33.10 30.21
CA ALA A 331 2.25 33.36 31.18
C ALA A 331 1.20 34.39 30.69
N ASP A 332 1.41 35.06 29.57
CA ASP A 332 0.53 36.11 29.03
C ASP A 332 -0.22 35.71 27.74
N VAL A 333 -0.06 34.47 27.25
CA VAL A 333 -0.72 34.01 26.02
C VAL A 333 -2.15 33.57 26.33
N ILE A 334 -3.13 34.30 25.79
CA ILE A 334 -4.54 33.95 25.97
C ILE A 334 -5.05 33.01 24.88
N HIS A 335 -5.97 32.13 25.25
CA HIS A 335 -6.60 31.17 24.33
C HIS A 335 -8.12 31.38 24.28
N PRO A 336 -8.77 31.16 23.11
CA PRO A 336 -10.22 31.12 23.06
C PRO A 336 -10.74 29.93 23.89
N ALA A 337 -11.74 30.18 24.72
CA ALA A 337 -12.43 29.20 25.53
C ALA A 337 -13.84 28.93 25.00
N ALA A 338 -14.45 27.82 25.40
CA ALA A 338 -15.82 27.50 25.04
C ALA A 338 -16.82 28.47 25.72
N LEU A 339 -17.93 28.76 25.04
CA LEU A 339 -19.03 29.54 25.63
C LEU A 339 -19.57 28.84 26.88
N PRO A 340 -19.87 29.57 27.98
CA PRO A 340 -20.49 28.99 29.16
C PRO A 340 -21.87 28.42 28.82
N GLU A 341 -22.24 27.27 29.41
CA GLU A 341 -23.58 26.66 29.20
C GLU A 341 -24.75 27.57 29.56
N SER A 342 -24.52 28.57 30.43
CA SER A 342 -25.52 29.57 30.79
C SER A 342 -25.85 30.53 29.64
N VAL A 343 -24.90 30.76 28.73
CA VAL A 343 -25.05 31.70 27.62
C VAL A 343 -25.81 31.01 26.48
N PRO A 344 -26.99 31.52 26.09
CA PRO A 344 -27.76 30.90 25.02
C PRO A 344 -27.09 31.09 23.66
N ASN A 345 -27.03 30.02 22.88
CA ASN A 345 -26.51 30.01 21.51
C ASN A 345 -27.54 30.59 20.52
N VAL A 346 -27.79 31.90 20.61
CA VAL A 346 -28.74 32.64 19.78
C VAL A 346 -28.17 34.00 19.37
N ALA A 347 -28.75 34.64 18.35
CA ALA A 347 -28.39 36.02 18.01
C ALA A 347 -28.98 36.98 19.06
N HIS A 348 -28.22 37.99 19.47
CA HIS A 348 -28.67 39.02 20.42
C HIS A 348 -28.91 40.34 19.70
N ALA A 349 -30.14 40.86 19.80
CA ALA A 349 -30.56 42.06 19.08
C ALA A 349 -31.47 43.02 19.87
N PRO A 350 -30.97 43.71 20.91
CA PRO A 350 -29.99 43.29 21.92
C PRO A 350 -30.51 42.15 22.82
N THR A 351 -31.83 41.94 22.88
CA THR A 351 -32.40 40.79 23.58
C THR A 351 -32.09 39.48 22.84
N PRO A 352 -31.98 38.34 23.55
CA PRO A 352 -31.88 37.04 22.90
C PRO A 352 -33.08 36.81 21.97
N THR A 353 -32.77 36.45 20.72
CA THR A 353 -33.73 36.01 19.71
C THR A 353 -33.97 34.50 19.83
N ASP A 354 -34.95 33.99 19.08
CA ASP A 354 -35.18 32.56 18.91
C ASP A 354 -34.33 31.98 17.75
N ASP A 355 -33.51 32.82 17.09
CA ASP A 355 -32.60 32.40 16.01
C ASP A 355 -31.34 31.78 16.60
N ARG A 356 -31.28 30.44 16.55
CA ARG A 356 -30.14 29.66 17.03
C ARG A 356 -28.89 29.91 16.19
N ILE A 357 -27.75 30.06 16.86
CA ILE A 357 -26.43 30.33 16.27
C ILE A 357 -25.45 29.24 16.70
N ASP A 358 -24.88 28.48 15.76
CA ASP A 358 -23.89 27.42 16.02
C ASP A 358 -22.45 27.91 15.80
N LEU A 359 -22.14 29.06 16.40
CA LEU A 359 -20.81 29.66 16.40
C LEU A 359 -20.19 29.53 17.79
N PRO A 360 -18.86 29.34 17.91
CA PRO A 360 -18.16 29.33 19.19
C PRO A 360 -17.96 30.75 19.78
N ALA A 361 -18.89 31.67 19.50
CA ALA A 361 -18.83 33.06 19.92
C ALA A 361 -20.24 33.63 20.15
N LEU A 362 -20.35 34.55 21.10
CA LEU A 362 -21.56 35.34 21.33
C LEU A 362 -21.67 36.43 20.26
N VAL A 363 -22.80 36.45 19.53
CA VAL A 363 -23.07 37.44 18.47
C VAL A 363 -24.13 38.43 18.94
N ILE A 364 -23.73 39.70 19.03
CA ILE A 364 -24.60 40.81 19.43
C ILE A 364 -24.61 41.82 18.28
N ALA A 365 -25.76 42.13 17.72
CA ALA A 365 -25.88 43.09 16.63
C ALA A 365 -27.25 43.75 16.63
N ASP A 366 -27.33 44.96 16.07
CA ASP A 366 -28.59 45.70 15.90
C ASP A 366 -29.47 45.11 14.77
N PHE A 367 -29.64 43.78 14.75
CA PHE A 367 -30.45 43.09 13.76
C PHE A 367 -31.91 43.60 13.78
N PRO A 368 -32.51 43.88 12.61
CA PRO A 368 -33.92 44.23 12.56
C PRO A 368 -34.75 43.01 12.98
N LEU A 369 -35.72 43.21 13.87
CA LEU A 369 -36.60 42.13 14.32
C LEU A 369 -37.94 42.14 13.55
N ASP A 370 -38.59 40.98 13.48
CA ASP A 370 -39.95 40.81 12.97
C ASP A 370 -41.01 41.42 13.91
N SER A 371 -42.30 41.32 13.55
CA SER A 371 -43.39 41.87 14.37
C SER A 371 -43.53 41.17 15.73
N THR A 372 -43.14 39.89 15.84
CA THR A 372 -43.13 39.15 17.12
C THR A 372 -41.94 39.52 18.00
N ARG A 373 -40.93 40.16 17.40
CA ARG A 373 -39.63 40.53 17.96
C ARG A 373 -38.82 39.33 18.44
N ARG A 374 -39.15 38.12 17.99
CA ARG A 374 -38.44 36.89 18.34
C ARG A 374 -37.44 36.46 17.28
N HIS A 375 -37.68 36.83 16.03
CA HIS A 375 -36.80 36.47 14.93
C HIS A 375 -36.25 37.71 14.24
N VAL A 376 -35.04 37.58 13.72
CA VAL A 376 -34.43 38.56 12.82
C VAL A 376 -35.20 38.58 11.51
N ALA A 377 -35.64 39.77 11.12
CA ALA A 377 -36.30 39.99 9.85
C ALA A 377 -35.28 39.86 8.70
N PRO A 378 -35.55 39.07 7.65
CA PRO A 378 -34.67 38.99 6.49
C PRO A 378 -34.69 40.30 5.70
N GLY A 379 -33.61 40.59 4.97
CA GLY A 379 -33.53 41.72 4.06
C GLY A 379 -32.12 42.32 3.94
N PRO A 380 -31.95 43.33 3.07
CA PRO A 380 -30.63 43.90 2.74
C PRO A 380 -29.87 44.45 3.96
N TYR A 381 -30.59 44.99 4.95
CA TYR A 381 -29.96 45.48 6.17
C TYR A 381 -29.39 44.34 7.04
N THR A 382 -30.11 43.22 7.12
CA THR A 382 -29.63 42.01 7.81
C THR A 382 -28.41 41.43 7.11
N ASP A 383 -28.42 41.34 5.78
CA ASP A 383 -27.26 40.88 5.00
C ASP A 383 -26.03 41.76 5.25
N HIS A 384 -26.22 43.08 5.28
CA HIS A 384 -25.14 44.03 5.64
C HIS A 384 -24.59 43.75 7.04
N LEU A 385 -25.46 43.56 8.04
CA LEU A 385 -25.03 43.25 9.41
C LEU A 385 -24.34 41.90 9.52
N VAL A 386 -24.78 40.88 8.77
CA VAL A 386 -24.10 39.57 8.67
C VAL A 386 -22.66 39.75 8.17
N ASP A 387 -22.44 40.58 7.15
CA ASP A 387 -21.09 40.88 6.66
C ASP A 387 -20.25 41.65 7.70
N GLN A 388 -20.86 42.58 8.46
CA GLN A 388 -20.16 43.27 9.56
C GLN A 388 -19.81 42.32 10.72
N VAL A 389 -20.71 41.41 11.10
CA VAL A 389 -20.43 40.36 12.10
C VAL A 389 -19.28 39.49 11.62
N ALA A 390 -19.28 39.06 10.35
CA ALA A 390 -18.19 38.27 9.78
C ALA A 390 -16.84 39.00 9.79
N ALA A 391 -16.83 40.30 9.50
CA ALA A 391 -15.63 41.13 9.59
C ALA A 391 -15.12 41.23 11.04
N ALA A 392 -15.99 41.47 12.01
CA ALA A 392 -15.64 41.50 13.43
C ALA A 392 -15.10 40.14 13.91
N TYR A 393 -15.77 39.05 13.53
CA TYR A 393 -15.37 37.68 13.85
C TYR A 393 -13.97 37.34 13.33
N ALA A 394 -13.67 37.73 12.10
CA ALA A 394 -12.35 37.46 11.51
C ALA A 394 -11.23 38.27 12.19
N ARG A 395 -11.50 39.54 12.57
CA ARG A 395 -10.55 40.33 13.39
C ARG A 395 -10.33 39.72 14.77
N LEU A 396 -11.39 39.24 15.40
CA LEU A 396 -11.32 38.54 16.68
C LEU A 396 -10.44 37.29 16.57
N THR A 397 -10.68 36.47 15.56
CA THR A 397 -9.90 35.24 15.30
C THR A 397 -8.43 35.56 15.05
N ALA A 398 -8.14 36.62 14.28
CA ALA A 398 -6.79 37.06 13.98
C ALA A 398 -6.02 37.66 15.18
N SER A 399 -6.72 37.93 16.30
CA SER A 399 -6.09 38.45 17.52
C SER A 399 -5.43 37.37 18.39
N PHE A 400 -5.55 36.09 17.99
CA PHE A 400 -4.96 34.96 18.72
C PHE A 400 -3.72 34.45 18.00
N GLU A 401 -2.63 34.28 18.76
CA GLU A 401 -1.31 33.89 18.23
C GLU A 401 -1.03 32.39 18.32
N THR A 402 -2.02 31.60 18.75
CA THR A 402 -1.88 30.15 18.96
C THR A 402 -2.80 29.36 18.03
N PRO A 403 -2.45 28.09 17.70
CA PRO A 403 -3.30 27.23 16.88
C PRO A 403 -4.74 27.03 17.42
N ALA A 404 -4.97 27.32 18.70
CA ALA A 404 -6.31 27.34 19.29
C ALA A 404 -7.28 28.30 18.56
N ALA A 405 -6.76 29.33 17.86
CA ALA A 405 -7.55 30.19 16.97
C ALA A 405 -8.35 29.39 15.92
N LEU A 406 -7.84 28.24 15.48
CA LEU A 406 -8.49 27.38 14.50
C LEU A 406 -9.76 26.72 15.03
N THR A 407 -9.96 26.64 16.35
CA THR A 407 -11.21 26.19 16.97
C THR A 407 -12.38 27.14 16.72
N LEU A 408 -12.08 28.39 16.38
CA LEU A 408 -13.07 29.41 16.04
C LEU A 408 -13.58 29.30 14.61
N VAL A 409 -12.99 28.44 13.77
CA VAL A 409 -13.44 28.28 12.39
C VAL A 409 -14.74 27.46 12.38
N PRO A 410 -15.88 28.06 12.00
CA PRO A 410 -17.17 27.40 12.14
C PRO A 410 -17.32 26.20 11.20
N GLY A 411 -18.21 25.28 11.57
CA GLY A 411 -18.61 24.14 10.74
C GLY A 411 -19.23 24.56 9.39
N PRO A 412 -19.38 23.63 8.44
CA PRO A 412 -19.95 23.93 7.12
C PRO A 412 -21.46 24.22 7.13
N PHE A 413 -22.17 23.88 8.20
CA PHE A 413 -23.62 24.01 8.32
C PHE A 413 -23.98 24.90 9.50
N GLY A 414 -24.96 25.78 9.32
CA GLY A 414 -25.59 26.53 10.42
C GLY A 414 -26.91 25.89 10.84
N ALA A 415 -27.37 26.22 12.06
CA ALA A 415 -28.59 25.71 12.67
C ALA A 415 -29.90 26.31 12.10
N GLY A 416 -29.81 27.37 11.31
CA GLY A 416 -30.94 28.08 10.69
C GLY A 416 -30.52 29.02 9.57
N GLU A 417 -31.46 29.81 9.02
CA GLU A 417 -31.19 30.68 7.86
C GLU A 417 -30.17 31.78 8.16
N LEU A 418 -30.37 32.53 9.26
CA LEU A 418 -29.43 33.57 9.71
C LEU A 418 -28.05 32.97 10.00
N ASP A 419 -28.01 31.85 10.71
CA ASP A 419 -26.77 31.18 11.08
C ASP A 419 -26.01 30.66 9.85
N ALA A 420 -26.70 30.07 8.88
CA ALA A 420 -26.10 29.65 7.62
C ALA A 420 -25.58 30.86 6.81
N ALA A 421 -26.21 32.03 6.92
CA ALA A 421 -25.68 33.26 6.32
C ALA A 421 -24.40 33.73 7.05
N LEU A 422 -24.39 33.70 8.39
CA LEU A 422 -23.22 34.01 9.22
C LEU A 422 -22.05 33.07 8.95
N HIS A 423 -22.25 31.74 8.94
CA HIS A 423 -21.19 30.76 8.65
C HIS A 423 -20.54 31.04 7.29
N ARG A 424 -21.35 31.27 6.25
CA ARG A 424 -20.84 31.59 4.90
C ARG A 424 -20.07 32.91 4.88
N ALA A 425 -20.59 33.95 5.51
CA ALA A 425 -19.93 35.25 5.56
C ALA A 425 -18.62 35.18 6.36
N ILE A 426 -18.61 34.50 7.52
CA ILE A 426 -17.44 34.29 8.39
C ILE A 426 -16.37 33.51 7.65
N GLN A 427 -16.69 32.39 7.00
CA GLN A 427 -15.70 31.60 6.23
C GLN A 427 -15.07 32.45 5.11
N ARG A 428 -15.88 33.22 4.36
CA ARG A 428 -15.37 34.15 3.34
C ARG A 428 -14.50 35.28 3.92
N SER A 429 -14.78 35.72 5.14
CA SER A 429 -13.99 36.75 5.82
C SER A 429 -12.67 36.16 6.31
N LEU A 430 -12.71 35.04 7.05
CA LEU A 430 -11.55 34.31 7.56
C LEU A 430 -10.59 33.90 6.45
N ALA A 431 -11.10 33.41 5.32
CA ALA A 431 -10.29 33.05 4.15
C ALA A 431 -9.42 34.21 3.62
N ARG A 432 -9.84 35.46 3.84
CA ARG A 432 -9.16 36.69 3.37
C ARG A 432 -8.42 37.43 4.47
N THR A 433 -8.52 37.00 5.72
CA THR A 433 -7.83 37.62 6.86
C THR A 433 -6.51 36.91 7.09
N ALA A 434 -5.41 37.65 7.19
CA ALA A 434 -4.11 37.09 7.50
C ALA A 434 -4.05 36.79 9.00
N PHE A 435 -4.02 35.51 9.36
CA PHE A 435 -3.92 35.07 10.75
C PHE A 435 -3.13 33.77 10.96
N VAL A 436 -2.75 33.08 9.87
CA VAL A 436 -1.99 31.83 9.96
C VAL A 436 -0.50 32.18 9.94
N PRO A 437 0.27 32.03 11.03
CA PRO A 437 1.69 32.39 11.04
C PRO A 437 2.51 31.57 10.04
N SER A 438 3.58 32.15 9.50
CA SER A 438 4.57 31.49 8.64
C SER A 438 5.96 32.08 8.85
N ALA A 439 6.99 31.53 8.18
CA ALA A 439 8.36 32.07 8.22
C ALA A 439 8.46 33.52 7.73
N HIS A 440 7.51 33.97 6.90
CA HIS A 440 7.53 35.27 6.25
C HIS A 440 6.43 36.22 6.77
N GLY A 441 5.83 35.91 7.92
CA GLY A 441 4.72 36.65 8.51
C GLY A 441 3.37 35.94 8.36
N PRO A 442 2.26 36.55 8.84
CA PRO A 442 0.96 35.93 8.81
C PRO A 442 0.41 35.82 7.38
N LEU A 443 -0.07 34.62 7.03
CA LEU A 443 -0.70 34.28 5.77
C LEU A 443 -2.22 34.34 5.89
N ARG A 444 -2.88 34.67 4.79
CA ARG A 444 -4.31 34.39 4.63
C ARG A 444 -4.48 32.89 4.39
N PRO A 445 -5.55 32.24 4.87
CA PRO A 445 -5.76 30.82 4.60
C PRO A 445 -5.69 30.43 3.11
N VAL A 446 -6.14 31.30 2.20
CA VAL A 446 -6.03 31.07 0.74
C VAL A 446 -4.60 31.12 0.19
N GLU A 447 -3.66 31.68 0.94
CA GLU A 447 -2.23 31.71 0.65
C GLU A 447 -1.50 30.52 1.29
N VAL A 448 -2.17 29.74 2.14
CA VAL A 448 -1.57 28.60 2.85
C VAL A 448 -1.44 27.39 1.92
N VAL A 449 -0.30 26.73 2.05
CA VAL A 449 0.07 25.52 1.32
C VAL A 449 0.35 24.42 2.32
N LEU A 450 -0.53 23.43 2.33
CA LEU A 450 -0.39 22.24 3.13
C LEU A 450 0.33 21.19 2.29
N VAL A 451 1.38 20.58 2.81
CA VAL A 451 2.06 19.47 2.12
C VAL A 451 1.60 18.16 2.74
N ASP A 452 1.02 17.28 1.93
CA ASP A 452 0.46 16.00 2.39
C ASP A 452 1.58 15.08 2.88
N GLY A 453 1.47 14.53 4.09
CA GLY A 453 2.47 13.63 4.66
C GLY A 453 3.61 14.32 5.44
N LEU A 454 3.58 15.65 5.61
CA LEU A 454 4.51 16.37 6.49
C LEU A 454 4.05 16.45 7.96
N GLU A 455 2.89 15.90 8.33
CA GLU A 455 2.32 16.07 9.68
C GLU A 455 3.20 15.47 10.78
N ARG A 456 4.04 14.50 10.43
CA ARG A 456 5.00 13.82 11.32
C ARG A 456 6.45 14.17 11.03
N ALA A 457 6.70 15.11 10.12
CA ALA A 457 8.03 15.52 9.72
C ALA A 457 8.74 16.23 10.89
N GLY A 458 10.05 16.00 11.05
CA GLY A 458 10.82 16.49 12.20
C GLY A 458 10.90 18.01 12.28
N ASN A 459 11.11 18.69 11.15
CA ASN A 459 11.14 20.15 11.09
C ASN A 459 10.57 20.67 9.75
N PRO A 460 9.25 20.72 9.58
CA PRO A 460 8.64 21.16 8.33
C PRO A 460 9.03 22.59 7.96
N GLN A 461 9.37 23.44 8.94
CA GLN A 461 9.72 24.84 8.70
C GLN A 461 10.98 25.02 7.83
N ALA A 462 11.88 24.03 7.81
CA ALA A 462 13.05 24.03 6.94
C ALA A 462 12.68 23.98 5.44
N LEU A 463 11.44 23.61 5.10
CA LEU A 463 10.93 23.59 3.72
C LEU A 463 10.33 24.93 3.27
N ALA A 464 10.23 25.93 4.15
CA ALA A 464 9.70 27.25 3.82
C ALA A 464 10.38 27.96 2.62
N PRO A 465 11.70 27.80 2.37
CA PRO A 465 12.34 28.37 1.17
C PRO A 465 11.84 27.77 -0.15
N PHE A 466 11.28 26.55 -0.12
CA PHE A 466 10.79 25.83 -1.30
C PHE A 466 9.27 25.90 -1.42
N VAL A 467 8.56 25.90 -0.28
CA VAL A 467 7.10 25.95 -0.24
C VAL A 467 6.65 27.34 0.24
N ALA A 468 6.47 28.25 -0.72
CA ALA A 468 5.85 29.54 -0.43
C ALA A 468 4.42 29.33 0.11
N GLY A 469 4.16 29.81 1.33
CA GLY A 469 2.87 29.66 2.01
C GLY A 469 2.79 28.51 3.02
N LEU A 470 3.92 27.88 3.37
CA LEU A 470 3.96 26.88 4.43
C LEU A 470 3.63 27.49 5.81
N PRO A 471 2.63 26.95 6.55
CA PRO A 471 2.26 27.47 7.86
C PRO A 471 3.29 27.08 8.92
N ALA A 472 3.37 27.87 10.00
CA ALA A 472 4.20 27.58 11.17
C ALA A 472 3.79 26.24 11.83
N PRO A 473 4.69 25.62 12.62
CA PRO A 473 4.39 24.36 13.31
C PRO A 473 3.09 24.43 14.13
N GLY A 474 2.27 23.38 14.05
CA GLY A 474 0.97 23.30 14.73
C GLY A 474 -0.20 24.00 14.02
N TRP A 475 0.04 24.87 13.04
CA TRP A 475 -1.02 25.59 12.30
C TRP A 475 -1.52 24.87 11.06
N GLY A 476 -0.81 23.85 10.56
CA GLY A 476 -1.12 23.09 9.34
C GLY A 476 -2.32 22.13 9.42
N ARG A 477 -3.45 22.53 10.05
CA ARG A 477 -4.65 21.69 10.20
C ARG A 477 -5.45 21.59 8.90
N ARG A 478 -5.24 20.50 8.17
CA ARG A 478 -5.87 20.24 6.86
C ARG A 478 -7.39 20.29 6.88
N ASP A 479 -8.02 19.69 7.89
CA ASP A 479 -9.47 19.65 8.08
C ASP A 479 -10.12 21.04 8.22
N VAL A 480 -9.37 22.00 8.75
CA VAL A 480 -9.82 23.38 8.97
C VAL A 480 -9.44 24.28 7.80
N LEU A 481 -8.16 24.33 7.45
CA LEU A 481 -7.63 25.31 6.49
C LEU A 481 -8.07 25.04 5.05
N SER A 482 -8.30 23.78 4.66
CA SER A 482 -8.82 23.46 3.32
C SER A 482 -10.22 24.05 3.11
N ARG A 483 -11.05 24.12 4.16
CA ARG A 483 -12.38 24.77 4.10
C ARG A 483 -12.28 26.29 3.91
N LEU A 484 -11.16 26.88 4.30
CA LEU A 484 -10.86 28.30 4.11
C LEU A 484 -10.09 28.58 2.82
N GLY A 485 -9.86 27.56 1.98
CA GLY A 485 -9.24 27.69 0.67
C GLY A 485 -7.73 27.44 0.61
N ALA A 486 -7.12 26.87 1.66
CA ALA A 486 -5.72 26.43 1.59
C ALA A 486 -5.55 25.35 0.52
N ARG A 487 -4.45 25.42 -0.24
CA ARG A 487 -4.11 24.41 -1.25
C ARG A 487 -3.35 23.25 -0.61
N THR A 488 -3.51 22.05 -1.15
CA THR A 488 -2.69 20.89 -0.77
C THR A 488 -1.71 20.57 -1.89
N LEU A 489 -0.43 20.47 -1.56
CA LEU A 489 0.65 20.02 -2.42
C LEU A 489 1.00 18.57 -2.03
N PRO A 490 0.93 17.59 -2.94
CA PRO A 490 1.46 16.26 -2.71
C PRO A 490 2.96 16.32 -2.38
N LEU A 491 3.43 15.51 -1.43
CA LEU A 491 4.86 15.45 -1.11
C LEU A 491 5.72 15.06 -2.32
N ALA A 492 5.23 14.16 -3.18
CA ALA A 492 5.93 13.77 -4.41
C ALA A 492 6.20 14.97 -5.34
N ASP A 493 5.22 15.86 -5.52
CA ASP A 493 5.38 17.07 -6.34
C ASP A 493 6.43 18.02 -5.75
N LEU A 494 6.49 18.13 -4.41
CA LEU A 494 7.55 18.86 -3.74
C LEU A 494 8.93 18.21 -3.97
N ILE A 495 9.03 16.88 -3.93
CA ILE A 495 10.28 16.17 -4.22
C ILE A 495 10.74 16.42 -5.67
N ASP A 496 9.80 16.46 -6.61
CA ASP A 496 10.09 16.80 -8.01
C ASP A 496 10.59 18.26 -8.15
N GLU A 497 9.99 19.22 -7.42
CA GLU A 497 10.48 20.60 -7.38
C GLU A 497 11.90 20.69 -6.77
N LEU A 498 12.17 19.95 -5.70
CA LEU A 498 13.48 19.88 -5.06
C LEU A 498 14.55 19.30 -5.99
N SER A 499 14.18 18.46 -6.96
CA SER A 499 15.12 17.91 -7.96
C SER A 499 15.77 18.96 -8.85
N ALA A 500 15.21 20.18 -8.93
CA ALA A 500 15.78 21.30 -9.65
C ALA A 500 16.67 22.21 -8.77
N ALA A 501 16.68 22.00 -7.46
CA ALA A 501 17.43 22.83 -6.52
C ALA A 501 18.94 22.53 -6.60
N GLN A 502 19.75 23.59 -6.63
CA GLN A 502 21.21 23.49 -6.52
C GLN A 502 21.60 23.78 -5.07
N LEU A 503 21.66 22.72 -4.27
CA LEU A 503 21.99 22.78 -2.84
C LEU A 503 23.37 22.15 -2.59
N ALA A 504 24.10 22.69 -1.61
CA ALA A 504 25.30 22.07 -1.09
C ALA A 504 24.95 20.78 -0.32
N PRO A 505 25.88 19.80 -0.20
CA PRO A 505 25.61 18.53 0.47
C PRO A 505 25.07 18.67 1.91
N GLU A 506 25.55 19.66 2.67
CA GLU A 506 25.13 19.90 4.06
C GLU A 506 23.68 20.39 4.12
N GLN A 507 23.25 21.18 3.12
CA GLN A 507 21.87 21.65 2.99
C GLN A 507 20.92 20.51 2.61
N TRP A 508 21.38 19.54 1.80
CA TRP A 508 20.63 18.31 1.56
C TRP A 508 20.41 17.51 2.84
N ARG A 509 21.44 17.43 3.70
CA ARG A 509 21.32 16.77 5.01
C ARG A 509 20.27 17.44 5.91
N GLU A 510 20.24 18.77 5.96
CA GLU A 510 19.20 19.52 6.69
C GLU A 510 17.80 19.22 6.15
N LEU A 511 17.65 19.12 4.83
CA LEU A 511 16.38 18.77 4.19
C LEU A 511 15.95 17.33 4.49
N TYR A 512 16.88 16.37 4.54
CA TYR A 512 16.58 15.00 4.99
C TYR A 512 16.15 14.94 6.44
N ALA A 513 16.75 15.75 7.32
CA ALA A 513 16.33 15.86 8.71
C ALA A 513 14.93 16.50 8.82
N ALA A 514 14.64 17.49 7.98
CA ALA A 514 13.32 18.12 7.91
C ALA A 514 12.22 17.14 7.50
N LEU A 515 12.51 16.25 6.55
CA LEU A 515 11.60 15.23 6.01
C LEU A 515 11.56 13.94 6.84
N ASP A 516 12.42 13.79 7.84
CA ASP A 516 12.42 12.60 8.70
C ASP A 516 11.08 12.47 9.44
N GLY A 517 10.44 11.30 9.33
CA GLY A 517 9.10 11.04 9.86
C GLY A 517 7.97 11.21 8.85
N ALA A 518 8.23 11.78 7.67
CA ALA A 518 7.27 11.80 6.56
C ALA A 518 7.08 10.40 5.93
N GLY A 519 6.03 10.25 5.12
CA GLY A 519 5.70 8.97 4.47
C GLY A 519 6.81 8.50 3.51
N LEU A 520 7.46 7.37 3.83
CA LEU A 520 8.63 6.86 3.09
C LEU A 520 8.35 6.59 1.61
N GLU A 521 7.12 6.19 1.25
CA GLU A 521 6.73 5.90 -0.13
C GLU A 521 6.83 7.14 -1.03
N ALA A 522 6.40 8.31 -0.54
CA ALA A 522 6.47 9.57 -1.27
C ALA A 522 7.91 10.13 -1.39
N LEU A 523 8.85 9.60 -0.60
CA LEU A 523 10.26 10.02 -0.59
C LEU A 523 11.16 9.14 -1.49
N GLY A 524 10.60 8.20 -2.24
CA GLY A 524 11.39 7.27 -3.07
C GLY A 524 12.24 7.94 -4.15
N ALA A 525 11.85 9.13 -4.61
CA ALA A 525 12.56 9.90 -5.64
C ALA A 525 13.48 11.00 -5.07
N LEU A 526 13.68 11.03 -3.74
CA LEU A 526 14.44 12.08 -3.07
C LEU A 526 15.85 12.22 -3.70
N PRO A 527 16.24 13.41 -4.17
CA PRO A 527 17.56 13.61 -4.77
C PRO A 527 18.66 13.29 -3.77
N VAL A 528 19.75 12.67 -4.23
CA VAL A 528 20.93 12.37 -3.41
C VAL A 528 22.19 12.90 -4.09
N PRO A 529 22.92 13.85 -3.49
CA PRO A 529 24.20 14.29 -4.02
C PRO A 529 25.24 13.18 -3.82
N LEU A 530 26.02 12.91 -4.86
CA LEU A 530 27.07 11.90 -4.88
C LEU A 530 28.45 12.53 -4.62
N ALA A 531 29.40 11.72 -4.19
CA ALA A 531 30.78 12.13 -3.95
C ALA A 531 31.52 12.61 -5.23
N ASP A 532 31.03 12.24 -6.41
CA ASP A 532 31.57 12.68 -7.71
C ASP A 532 30.97 14.01 -8.22
N GLY A 533 30.08 14.63 -7.44
CA GLY A 533 29.42 15.90 -7.76
C GLY A 533 28.12 15.77 -8.56
N ARG A 534 27.74 14.56 -9.00
CA ARG A 534 26.42 14.33 -9.60
C ARG A 534 25.33 14.30 -8.52
N VAL A 535 24.07 14.49 -8.93
CA VAL A 535 22.91 14.26 -8.07
C VAL A 535 22.04 13.22 -8.76
N VAL A 536 21.72 12.14 -8.05
CA VAL A 536 20.83 11.07 -8.55
C VAL A 536 19.44 11.21 -7.97
N ARG A 537 18.44 10.69 -8.69
CA ARG A 537 17.06 10.66 -8.21
C ARG A 537 16.80 9.37 -7.46
N GLY A 538 16.57 9.49 -6.16
CA GLY A 538 16.24 8.38 -5.29
C GLY A 538 17.48 7.76 -4.61
N PRO A 539 17.35 7.34 -3.34
CA PRO A 539 18.44 6.73 -2.56
C PRO A 539 18.65 5.23 -2.86
N ARG A 540 17.72 4.56 -3.55
CA ARG A 540 17.89 3.14 -3.93
C ARG A 540 19.06 2.97 -4.90
N GLY A 541 19.94 2.02 -4.61
CA GLY A 541 21.15 1.81 -5.39
C GLY A 541 22.22 2.89 -5.18
N VAL A 542 22.12 3.66 -4.10
CA VAL A 542 23.18 4.56 -3.62
C VAL A 542 23.91 3.90 -2.46
N LEU A 543 25.24 3.97 -2.48
CA LEU A 543 26.12 3.44 -1.45
C LEU A 543 26.51 4.52 -0.43
N LEU A 544 26.49 4.18 0.86
CA LEU A 544 26.89 5.06 1.96
C LEU A 544 28.36 4.79 2.34
N PRO A 545 29.25 5.81 2.36
CA PRO A 545 30.70 5.65 2.44
C PRO A 545 31.27 5.35 3.85
N GLU A 546 30.51 4.74 4.78
CA GLU A 546 30.91 4.66 6.21
C GLU A 546 32.26 3.94 6.47
N GLN A 547 32.69 3.00 5.60
CA GLN A 547 33.91 2.19 5.82
C GLN A 547 34.81 1.98 4.59
N ALA A 548 34.35 2.34 3.39
CA ALA A 548 35.07 2.06 2.14
C ALA A 548 35.85 3.28 1.63
N ASP A 549 36.99 3.02 0.97
CA ASP A 549 37.79 4.05 0.32
C ASP A 549 37.01 4.67 -0.85
N ALA A 550 36.66 5.96 -0.70
CA ALA A 550 35.88 6.68 -1.69
C ALA A 550 36.62 6.84 -3.04
N GLU A 551 37.95 6.80 -3.08
CA GLU A 551 38.68 6.80 -4.36
C GLU A 551 38.55 5.45 -5.06
N LEU A 552 38.62 4.35 -4.32
CA LEU A 552 38.47 2.99 -4.85
C LEU A 552 37.06 2.78 -5.43
N LEU A 553 36.02 3.24 -4.74
CA LEU A 553 34.64 3.15 -5.24
C LEU A 553 34.38 4.02 -6.48
N ARG A 554 35.14 5.11 -6.65
CA ARG A 554 35.04 5.97 -7.84
C ARG A 554 35.61 5.32 -9.09
N LEU A 555 36.60 4.44 -8.97
CA LEU A 555 37.18 3.71 -10.09
C LEU A 555 36.10 2.90 -10.84
N PHE A 556 35.13 2.35 -10.10
CA PHE A 556 34.03 1.56 -10.64
C PHE A 556 32.80 2.37 -11.07
N GLY A 557 32.85 3.72 -10.96
CA GLY A 557 31.72 4.59 -11.32
C GLY A 557 30.49 4.46 -10.42
N LEU A 558 30.65 3.92 -9.20
CA LEU A 558 29.56 3.64 -8.27
C LEU A 558 28.86 4.91 -7.77
N ARG A 559 27.57 4.79 -7.45
CA ARG A 559 26.74 5.88 -6.93
C ARG A 559 26.94 6.03 -5.43
N VAL A 560 28.06 6.61 -5.02
CA VAL A 560 28.39 6.83 -3.60
C VAL A 560 27.84 8.18 -3.13
N ALA A 561 27.03 8.18 -2.06
CA ALA A 561 26.51 9.42 -1.47
C ALA A 561 27.65 10.33 -0.98
N HIS A 562 27.49 11.64 -1.15
CA HIS A 562 28.46 12.61 -0.62
C HIS A 562 28.51 12.52 0.92
N PRO A 563 29.69 12.43 1.56
CA PRO A 563 29.81 12.22 3.01
C PRO A 563 29.03 13.25 3.85
N GLU A 564 29.07 14.52 3.46
CA GLU A 564 28.38 15.62 4.17
C GLU A 564 26.85 15.57 4.03
N ALA A 565 26.31 14.83 3.05
CA ALA A 565 24.87 14.66 2.85
C ALA A 565 24.29 13.40 3.53
N VAL A 566 25.13 12.50 4.07
CA VAL A 566 24.67 11.23 4.64
C VAL A 566 23.69 11.45 5.80
N HIS A 567 22.52 10.81 5.78
CA HIS A 567 21.52 10.89 6.84
C HIS A 567 20.84 9.52 7.04
N PRO A 568 20.44 9.13 8.28
CA PRO A 568 19.76 7.85 8.54
C PRO A 568 18.48 7.61 7.73
N LEU A 569 17.84 8.68 7.23
CA LEU A 569 16.69 8.58 6.31
C LEU A 569 17.05 7.85 5.01
N LEU A 570 18.25 8.07 4.44
CA LEU A 570 18.67 7.45 3.17
C LEU A 570 18.70 5.92 3.29
N ARG A 571 19.23 5.39 4.42
CA ARG A 571 19.25 3.95 4.73
C ARG A 571 17.83 3.37 4.78
N ARG A 572 16.88 4.06 5.44
CA ARG A 572 15.45 3.65 5.47
C ARG A 572 14.77 3.70 4.10
N LEU A 573 15.26 4.52 3.17
CA LEU A 573 14.74 4.63 1.81
C LEU A 573 15.42 3.68 0.81
N GLY A 574 16.40 2.88 1.26
CA GLY A 574 17.04 1.82 0.47
C GLY A 574 18.45 2.13 -0.05
N ALA A 575 19.12 3.16 0.49
CA ALA A 575 20.57 3.26 0.36
C ALA A 575 21.24 2.16 1.21
N VAL A 576 22.32 1.58 0.70
CA VAL A 576 23.03 0.46 1.33
C VAL A 576 24.41 0.93 1.79
N GLU A 577 24.95 0.33 2.84
CA GLU A 577 26.33 0.59 3.24
C GLU A 577 27.31 0.03 2.20
N ALA A 578 28.38 0.78 1.92
CA ALA A 578 29.42 0.35 0.99
C ALA A 578 30.35 -0.68 1.66
N ASP A 579 29.86 -1.90 1.90
CA ASP A 579 30.71 -3.01 2.33
C ASP A 579 31.35 -3.74 1.13
N PRO A 580 32.49 -4.44 1.29
CA PRO A 580 33.19 -5.09 0.17
C PRO A 580 32.34 -6.09 -0.63
N SER A 581 31.40 -6.79 0.03
CA SER A 581 30.51 -7.75 -0.65
C SER A 581 29.46 -7.05 -1.50
N ALA A 582 28.84 -5.99 -0.97
CA ALA A 582 27.87 -5.16 -1.68
C ALA A 582 28.48 -4.46 -2.89
N VAL A 583 29.75 -4.07 -2.80
CA VAL A 583 30.51 -3.49 -3.92
C VAL A 583 30.74 -4.54 -5.01
N LEU A 584 31.27 -5.73 -4.66
CA LEU A 584 31.52 -6.81 -5.64
C LEU A 584 30.25 -7.32 -6.33
N ALA A 585 29.10 -7.26 -5.65
CA ALA A 585 27.81 -7.65 -6.21
C ALA A 585 27.21 -6.58 -7.15
N ASP A 586 27.73 -5.34 -7.15
CA ASP A 586 27.18 -4.26 -7.99
C ASP A 586 27.55 -4.50 -9.48
N PRO A 587 26.57 -4.54 -10.41
CA PRO A 587 26.81 -4.75 -11.83
C PRO A 587 27.76 -3.72 -12.47
N ALA A 588 27.89 -2.52 -11.90
CA ALA A 588 28.83 -1.51 -12.37
C ALA A 588 30.28 -1.93 -12.18
N VAL A 589 30.61 -2.69 -11.13
CA VAL A 589 31.97 -3.22 -10.91
C VAL A 589 32.33 -4.22 -12.01
N ARG A 590 31.48 -5.22 -12.25
CA ARG A 590 31.66 -6.18 -13.36
C ARG A 590 31.80 -5.47 -14.70
N ASN A 591 30.93 -4.49 -14.98
CA ASN A 591 30.97 -3.73 -16.23
C ASN A 591 32.25 -2.89 -16.37
N ALA A 592 32.77 -2.33 -15.29
CA ALA A 592 34.01 -1.56 -15.32
C ALA A 592 35.19 -2.47 -15.69
N VAL A 593 35.26 -3.68 -15.14
CA VAL A 593 36.29 -4.68 -15.47
C VAL A 593 36.16 -5.13 -16.93
N ALA A 594 34.97 -5.52 -17.37
CA ALA A 594 34.75 -6.06 -18.71
C ALA A 594 35.01 -5.06 -19.85
N ASN A 595 34.95 -3.75 -19.57
CA ASN A 595 35.17 -2.68 -20.55
C ASN A 595 36.47 -1.90 -20.32
N ALA A 596 37.37 -2.40 -19.47
CA ALA A 596 38.64 -1.75 -19.17
C ALA A 596 39.57 -1.81 -20.40
N ASP A 597 40.34 -0.75 -20.61
CA ASP A 597 41.56 -0.82 -21.44
C ASP A 597 42.72 -1.43 -20.63
N ASP A 598 43.78 -1.88 -21.30
CA ASP A 598 44.91 -2.56 -20.65
C ASP A 598 45.49 -1.77 -19.45
N GLU A 599 45.60 -0.44 -19.55
CA GLU A 599 46.14 0.42 -18.49
C GLU A 599 45.20 0.57 -17.27
N SER A 600 43.88 0.42 -17.47
CA SER A 600 42.89 0.44 -16.39
C SER A 600 42.59 -0.95 -15.84
N ALA A 601 42.76 -2.00 -16.65
CA ALA A 601 42.50 -3.39 -16.30
C ALA A 601 43.35 -3.85 -15.11
N GLU A 602 44.65 -3.55 -15.11
CA GLU A 602 45.55 -3.88 -13.99
C GLU A 602 45.11 -3.22 -12.67
N ARG A 603 44.78 -1.91 -12.71
CA ARG A 603 44.33 -1.16 -11.52
C ARG A 603 42.98 -1.65 -10.99
N LEU A 604 42.06 -2.00 -11.90
CA LEU A 604 40.76 -2.56 -11.52
C LEU A 604 40.91 -3.98 -10.96
N ALA A 605 41.80 -4.80 -11.53
CA ALA A 605 42.10 -6.13 -11.03
C ALA A 605 42.71 -6.07 -9.62
N GLU A 606 43.65 -5.17 -9.36
CA GLU A 606 44.21 -4.96 -8.02
C GLU A 606 43.14 -4.55 -7.00
N ALA A 607 42.23 -3.63 -7.39
CA ALA A 607 41.12 -3.20 -6.55
C ALA A 607 40.11 -4.34 -6.28
N VAL A 608 39.79 -5.16 -7.28
CA VAL A 608 38.91 -6.34 -7.14
C VAL A 608 39.56 -7.40 -6.25
N LEU A 609 40.85 -7.70 -6.43
CA LEU A 609 41.58 -8.65 -5.57
C LEU A 609 41.58 -8.20 -4.10
N ALA A 610 41.73 -6.90 -3.84
CA ALA A 610 41.63 -6.34 -2.49
C ALA A 610 40.20 -6.48 -1.91
N LEU A 611 39.16 -6.23 -2.72
CA LEU A 611 37.77 -6.42 -2.31
C LEU A 611 37.44 -7.89 -2.05
N VAL A 612 37.91 -8.81 -2.89
CA VAL A 612 37.73 -10.26 -2.73
C VAL A 612 38.38 -10.74 -1.43
N ALA A 613 39.61 -10.30 -1.16
CA ALA A 613 40.29 -10.61 0.09
C ALA A 613 39.56 -10.05 1.34
N ALA A 614 38.94 -8.88 1.22
CA ALA A 614 38.18 -8.26 2.32
C ALA A 614 36.79 -8.86 2.52
N ALA A 615 36.16 -9.35 1.44
CA ALA A 615 34.82 -9.94 1.44
C ALA A 615 34.82 -11.45 1.69
N ASP A 616 35.96 -12.13 1.54
CA ASP A 616 36.06 -13.60 1.44
C ASP A 616 35.16 -14.15 0.31
N ALA A 617 35.05 -13.40 -0.79
CA ALA A 617 34.22 -13.75 -1.93
C ALA A 617 34.88 -14.79 -2.84
N SER A 618 34.08 -15.54 -3.60
CA SER A 618 34.58 -16.60 -4.50
C SER A 618 33.93 -16.52 -5.88
N HIS A 619 34.66 -16.94 -6.92
CA HIS A 619 34.16 -17.07 -8.29
C HIS A 619 33.00 -18.08 -8.39
N GLN A 620 32.87 -18.98 -7.42
CA GLN A 620 31.69 -19.87 -7.33
C GLN A 620 30.40 -19.08 -7.03
N GLU A 621 30.50 -17.99 -6.27
CA GLU A 621 29.37 -17.10 -5.97
C GLU A 621 29.21 -16.00 -7.02
N LEU A 622 30.35 -15.51 -7.55
CA LEU A 622 30.43 -14.46 -8.55
C LEU A 622 31.26 -14.94 -9.76
N PRO A 623 30.67 -15.69 -10.70
CA PRO A 623 31.38 -16.33 -11.82
C PRO A 623 32.25 -15.39 -12.67
N TRP A 624 31.85 -14.12 -12.78
CA TRP A 624 32.62 -13.11 -13.52
C TRP A 624 34.02 -12.84 -12.96
N LEU A 625 34.31 -13.23 -11.70
CA LEU A 625 35.65 -13.11 -11.13
C LEU A 625 36.68 -13.94 -11.90
N ALA A 626 36.29 -15.05 -12.53
CA ALA A 626 37.17 -15.86 -13.38
C ALA A 626 37.61 -15.12 -14.66
N GLU A 627 36.86 -14.10 -15.08
CA GLU A 627 37.18 -13.25 -16.24
C GLU A 627 38.12 -12.09 -15.86
N LEU A 628 38.57 -12.02 -14.60
CA LEU A 628 39.42 -10.92 -14.16
C LEU A 628 40.77 -10.98 -14.89
N PRO A 629 41.17 -9.93 -15.63
CA PRO A 629 42.43 -9.93 -16.36
C PRO A 629 43.61 -9.86 -15.38
N LEU A 630 44.42 -10.92 -15.37
CA LEU A 630 45.65 -11.02 -14.58
C LEU A 630 46.85 -11.24 -15.51
N PRO A 631 48.03 -10.72 -15.16
CA PRO A 631 49.24 -11.00 -15.93
C PRO A 631 49.65 -12.47 -15.79
N ASP A 632 49.92 -13.13 -16.90
CA ASP A 632 50.65 -14.40 -16.96
C ASP A 632 52.15 -14.19 -16.66
N ALA A 633 52.95 -15.25 -16.68
CA ALA A 633 54.40 -15.17 -16.44
C ALA A 633 55.17 -14.51 -17.60
N THR A 634 54.51 -14.21 -18.72
CA THR A 634 55.05 -13.41 -19.84
C THR A 634 54.74 -11.91 -19.68
N GLY A 635 53.81 -11.56 -18.79
CA GLY A 635 53.29 -10.20 -18.56
C GLY A 635 52.07 -9.84 -19.41
N SER A 636 51.48 -10.80 -20.12
CA SER A 636 50.26 -10.61 -20.91
C SER A 636 49.03 -10.75 -20.02
N LEU A 637 48.01 -9.89 -20.21
CA LEU A 637 46.76 -9.97 -19.46
C LEU A 637 45.88 -11.10 -20.00
N VAL A 638 45.55 -12.06 -19.14
CA VAL A 638 44.78 -13.26 -19.43
C VAL A 638 43.70 -13.44 -18.36
N PRO A 639 42.49 -13.95 -18.67
CA PRO A 639 41.49 -14.25 -17.67
C PRO A 639 42.03 -15.13 -16.53
N ALA A 640 41.71 -14.78 -15.29
CA ALA A 640 42.15 -15.53 -14.11
C ALA A 640 41.81 -17.03 -14.18
N GLY A 641 40.65 -17.38 -14.75
CA GLY A 641 40.17 -18.74 -14.95
C GLY A 641 40.98 -19.57 -15.96
N GLU A 642 41.82 -18.96 -16.78
CA GLU A 642 42.69 -19.64 -17.75
C GLU A 642 44.10 -19.88 -17.19
N LEU A 643 44.46 -19.21 -16.10
CA LEU A 643 45.78 -19.30 -15.50
C LEU A 643 45.88 -20.37 -14.43
N PHE A 644 47.05 -20.97 -14.32
CA PHE A 644 47.44 -21.88 -13.25
C PHE A 644 48.30 -21.16 -12.21
N LEU A 645 48.17 -21.60 -10.96
CA LEU A 645 49.07 -21.16 -9.90
C LEU A 645 50.50 -21.64 -10.18
N PRO A 646 51.52 -20.76 -10.02
CA PRO A 646 52.92 -21.14 -10.08
C PRO A 646 53.26 -22.40 -9.26
N GLY A 647 53.93 -23.36 -9.89
CA GLY A 647 54.36 -24.62 -9.26
C GLY A 647 53.33 -25.75 -9.29
N THR A 648 52.19 -25.56 -9.99
CA THR A 648 51.20 -26.62 -10.18
C THR A 648 51.68 -27.66 -11.20
N ASP A 649 51.62 -28.94 -10.84
CA ASP A 649 52.04 -30.05 -11.73
C ASP A 649 51.19 -30.21 -12.99
N MET A 650 50.01 -29.58 -13.05
CA MET A 650 49.09 -29.67 -14.20
C MET A 650 49.71 -29.13 -15.47
N VAL A 651 50.40 -27.99 -15.39
CA VAL A 651 51.01 -27.33 -16.55
C VAL A 651 52.04 -28.23 -17.25
N ASN A 652 52.69 -29.14 -16.50
CA ASN A 652 53.65 -30.11 -17.05
C ASN A 652 53.00 -31.22 -17.90
N LEU A 653 51.68 -31.37 -17.83
CA LEU A 653 50.91 -32.36 -18.60
C LEU A 653 50.38 -31.79 -19.93
N LEU A 654 50.43 -30.48 -20.10
CA LEU A 654 49.97 -29.76 -21.28
C LEU A 654 51.07 -29.67 -22.35
N ASP A 655 50.69 -29.64 -23.62
CA ASP A 655 51.55 -29.44 -24.79
C ASP A 655 51.60 -27.95 -25.18
N VAL A 656 51.93 -27.10 -24.20
CA VAL A 656 51.96 -25.64 -24.30
C VAL A 656 53.21 -25.05 -23.64
N ASP A 657 53.47 -23.76 -23.83
CA ASP A 657 54.50 -23.05 -23.05
C ASP A 657 53.97 -22.79 -21.62
N PRO A 658 54.61 -23.33 -20.56
CA PRO A 658 54.17 -23.11 -19.19
C PRO A 658 54.06 -21.64 -18.77
N ALA A 659 54.84 -20.74 -19.39
CA ALA A 659 54.83 -19.32 -19.03
C ALA A 659 53.53 -18.61 -19.43
N GLU A 660 52.89 -19.03 -20.53
CA GLU A 660 51.65 -18.41 -21.06
C GLU A 660 50.41 -18.79 -20.22
N TYR A 661 50.49 -19.90 -19.49
CA TYR A 661 49.37 -20.45 -18.72
C TYR A 661 49.57 -20.35 -17.20
N THR A 662 50.63 -19.70 -16.74
CA THR A 662 50.91 -19.56 -15.30
C THR A 662 50.80 -18.10 -14.91
N THR A 663 50.07 -17.78 -13.83
CA THR A 663 49.98 -16.41 -13.32
C THR A 663 51.36 -15.86 -12.95
N ASP A 664 51.59 -14.57 -13.14
CA ASP A 664 52.81 -13.88 -12.71
C ASP A 664 53.13 -14.14 -11.23
N ALA A 665 54.41 -14.37 -10.94
CA ALA A 665 54.88 -14.69 -9.60
C ALA A 665 54.74 -13.50 -8.62
N GLY A 666 54.84 -12.26 -9.12
CA GLY A 666 54.66 -11.05 -8.32
C GLY A 666 53.22 -10.90 -7.82
N VAL A 667 52.23 -11.22 -8.66
CA VAL A 667 50.81 -11.23 -8.26
C VAL A 667 50.54 -12.27 -7.16
N LEU A 668 51.12 -13.47 -7.29
CA LEU A 668 51.05 -14.50 -6.25
C LEU A 668 51.69 -14.05 -4.93
N GLU A 669 52.86 -13.41 -4.98
CA GLU A 669 53.55 -12.90 -3.79
C GLU A 669 52.73 -11.81 -3.07
N GLN A 670 52.03 -10.95 -3.83
CA GLN A 670 51.27 -9.83 -3.29
C GLN A 670 49.93 -10.24 -2.66
N HIS A 671 49.15 -11.09 -3.34
CA HIS A 671 47.77 -11.42 -2.92
C HIS A 671 47.64 -12.81 -2.27
N GLY A 672 48.63 -13.68 -2.44
CA GLY A 672 48.63 -15.03 -1.90
C GLY A 672 47.77 -16.01 -2.70
N PRO A 673 47.97 -17.32 -2.49
CA PRO A 673 47.37 -18.37 -3.31
C PRO A 673 45.86 -18.49 -3.13
N ASP A 674 45.32 -18.14 -1.97
CA ASP A 674 43.90 -18.34 -1.67
C ASP A 674 43.02 -17.29 -2.36
N VAL A 675 43.44 -16.03 -2.40
CA VAL A 675 42.74 -14.96 -3.13
C VAL A 675 42.74 -15.25 -4.64
N LEU A 676 43.86 -15.75 -5.18
CA LEU A 676 43.95 -16.11 -6.60
C LEU A 676 43.03 -17.27 -6.97
N LYS A 677 42.93 -18.30 -6.12
CA LYS A 677 41.93 -19.36 -6.31
C LYS A 677 40.50 -18.82 -6.20
N SER A 678 40.25 -17.88 -5.29
CA SER A 678 38.94 -17.24 -5.15
C SER A 678 38.52 -16.51 -6.42
N VAL A 679 39.44 -15.92 -7.19
CA VAL A 679 39.13 -15.34 -8.50
C VAL A 679 39.26 -16.31 -9.68
N GLY A 680 39.47 -17.60 -9.43
CA GLY A 680 39.41 -18.64 -10.48
C GLY A 680 40.76 -19.17 -10.96
N VAL A 681 41.91 -18.70 -10.45
CA VAL A 681 43.23 -19.25 -10.82
C VAL A 681 43.32 -20.72 -10.39
N ARG A 682 43.68 -21.57 -11.34
CA ARG A 682 43.54 -23.02 -11.27
C ARG A 682 44.72 -23.72 -10.60
N THR A 683 44.43 -24.84 -9.96
CA THR A 683 45.43 -25.85 -9.56
C THR A 683 45.21 -27.20 -10.24
N GLY A 684 44.18 -27.31 -11.09
CA GLY A 684 43.71 -28.55 -11.67
C GLY A 684 42.89 -28.31 -12.94
N PHE A 685 42.17 -29.34 -13.39
CA PHE A 685 41.26 -29.22 -14.52
C PHE A 685 40.13 -28.25 -14.19
N ALA A 686 39.76 -27.41 -15.16
CA ALA A 686 38.53 -26.63 -15.07
C ALA A 686 37.35 -27.49 -15.50
N VAL A 687 36.30 -27.44 -14.70
CA VAL A 687 35.02 -28.09 -15.01
C VAL A 687 34.02 -26.99 -15.31
N LEU A 688 33.55 -26.97 -16.55
CA LEU A 688 32.46 -26.14 -17.00
C LEU A 688 31.15 -26.78 -16.56
N ARG A 689 30.25 -25.98 -15.99
CA ARG A 689 28.88 -26.37 -15.65
C ARG A 689 27.92 -25.33 -16.20
N ASP A 690 26.91 -25.78 -16.92
CA ASP A 690 25.79 -24.95 -17.35
C ASP A 690 24.47 -25.72 -17.19
N SER A 691 23.36 -25.01 -17.09
CA SER A 691 22.03 -25.59 -16.86
C SER A 691 21.07 -25.10 -17.93
N ASP A 692 20.11 -25.94 -18.32
CA ASP A 692 19.13 -25.61 -19.34
C ASP A 692 19.78 -25.21 -20.69
N VAL A 693 20.74 -26.02 -21.17
CA VAL A 693 21.49 -25.76 -22.41
C VAL A 693 20.74 -26.32 -23.63
N PRO A 694 20.32 -25.49 -24.61
CA PRO A 694 19.70 -25.98 -25.83
C PRO A 694 20.73 -26.67 -26.75
N LEU A 695 20.41 -27.85 -27.28
CA LEU A 695 21.22 -28.56 -28.26
C LEU A 695 20.97 -28.04 -29.69
N ASP A 696 21.43 -26.82 -30.00
CA ASP A 696 21.31 -26.19 -31.32
C ASP A 696 22.65 -25.72 -31.91
N ASP A 697 22.61 -25.07 -33.07
CA ASP A 697 23.81 -24.55 -33.77
C ASP A 697 24.48 -23.38 -33.03
N ASP A 698 23.89 -22.86 -31.94
CA ASP A 698 24.39 -21.72 -31.15
C ASP A 698 25.10 -22.18 -29.84
N ILE A 699 25.38 -23.49 -29.66
CA ILE A 699 26.21 -23.99 -28.56
C ILE A 699 27.68 -23.68 -28.83
N TRP A 700 28.29 -22.80 -28.02
CA TRP A 700 29.69 -22.44 -28.16
C TRP A 700 30.33 -22.15 -26.79
N HIS A 701 30.56 -23.20 -25.99
CA HIS A 701 31.32 -23.07 -24.74
C HIS A 701 32.84 -23.01 -24.97
N ASP A 702 33.26 -22.96 -26.23
CA ASP A 702 34.65 -22.96 -26.68
C ASP A 702 35.38 -24.24 -26.22
N LEU A 703 34.69 -25.37 -26.38
CA LEU A 703 35.22 -26.71 -26.16
C LEU A 703 35.63 -27.34 -27.49
N ASP A 704 36.69 -28.15 -27.47
CA ASP A 704 37.21 -28.84 -28.66
C ASP A 704 36.21 -29.86 -29.23
N ASP A 705 35.91 -29.79 -30.53
CA ASP A 705 34.95 -30.68 -31.20
C ASP A 705 33.55 -30.76 -30.55
N GLU A 706 33.11 -29.69 -29.89
CA GLU A 706 31.77 -29.59 -29.26
C GLU A 706 30.63 -29.77 -30.29
N ASP A 707 30.82 -29.25 -31.50
CA ASP A 707 29.89 -29.37 -32.62
C ASP A 707 29.73 -30.82 -33.08
N GLN A 708 30.82 -31.58 -33.15
CA GLN A 708 30.82 -33.00 -33.51
C GLN A 708 30.12 -33.84 -32.44
N TRP A 709 30.33 -33.53 -31.16
CA TRP A 709 29.60 -34.17 -30.07
C TRP A 709 28.09 -33.90 -30.15
N ALA A 710 27.70 -32.63 -30.30
CA ALA A 710 26.30 -32.25 -30.38
C ALA A 710 25.59 -32.95 -31.56
N ALA A 711 26.25 -33.00 -32.73
CA ALA A 711 25.76 -33.74 -33.89
C ALA A 711 25.60 -35.25 -33.61
N THR A 712 26.57 -35.86 -32.92
CA THR A 712 26.52 -37.28 -32.52
C THR A 712 25.34 -37.54 -31.59
N VAL A 713 25.13 -36.69 -30.59
CA VAL A 713 24.01 -36.83 -29.65
C VAL A 713 22.66 -36.63 -30.36
N LEU A 714 22.53 -35.59 -31.19
CA LEU A 714 21.30 -35.31 -31.94
C LEU A 714 20.90 -36.47 -32.86
N ALA A 715 21.86 -37.16 -33.47
CA ALA A 715 21.60 -38.33 -34.31
C ALA A 715 20.97 -39.52 -33.53
N THR A 716 21.11 -39.57 -32.21
CA THR A 716 20.50 -40.61 -31.35
C THR A 716 19.09 -40.25 -30.86
N LEU A 717 18.67 -39.01 -31.06
CA LEU A 717 17.39 -38.48 -30.61
C LEU A 717 16.38 -38.40 -31.77
N PRO A 718 15.08 -38.51 -31.50
CA PRO A 718 14.07 -38.33 -32.54
C PRO A 718 14.09 -36.90 -33.09
N GLU A 719 13.87 -36.72 -34.39
CA GLU A 719 13.76 -35.39 -34.99
C GLU A 719 12.60 -34.59 -34.36
N THR A 720 12.89 -33.40 -33.84
CA THR A 720 11.91 -32.51 -33.22
C THR A 720 11.96 -31.11 -33.83
N ALA A 721 10.81 -30.40 -33.81
CA ALA A 721 10.71 -29.04 -34.34
C ALA A 721 11.42 -27.97 -33.48
N VAL A 722 11.84 -28.34 -32.26
CA VAL A 722 12.57 -27.50 -31.32
C VAL A 722 13.79 -28.29 -30.86
N PRO A 723 14.97 -27.66 -30.69
CA PRO A 723 16.16 -28.28 -30.13
C PRO A 723 15.89 -28.94 -28.76
N PRO A 724 16.41 -30.15 -28.50
CA PRO A 724 16.40 -30.75 -27.17
C PRO A 724 17.13 -29.88 -26.13
N LEU A 725 16.74 -29.95 -24.87
CA LEU A 725 17.36 -29.18 -23.79
C LEU A 725 18.12 -30.11 -22.83
N LEU A 726 19.40 -29.84 -22.58
CA LEU A 726 20.18 -30.51 -21.55
C LEU A 726 19.85 -29.90 -20.19
N SER A 727 19.40 -30.74 -19.24
CA SER A 727 19.07 -30.26 -17.89
C SER A 727 20.30 -29.70 -17.15
N GLU A 728 21.43 -30.39 -17.31
CA GLU A 728 22.72 -29.99 -16.78
C GLU A 728 23.78 -30.43 -17.79
N PHE A 729 24.68 -29.52 -18.15
CA PHE A 729 25.84 -29.76 -18.99
C PHE A 729 27.09 -29.65 -18.12
N ILE A 730 27.92 -30.69 -18.12
CA ILE A 730 29.17 -30.73 -17.37
C ILE A 730 30.28 -31.20 -18.31
N ALA A 731 31.33 -30.39 -18.44
CA ALA A 731 32.46 -30.67 -19.32
C ALA A 731 33.80 -30.34 -18.68
N VAL A 732 34.83 -31.12 -18.97
CA VAL A 732 36.22 -30.79 -18.62
C VAL A 732 36.84 -29.99 -19.77
N ARG A 733 37.40 -28.81 -19.45
CA ARG A 733 38.07 -27.94 -20.43
C ARG A 733 39.51 -28.39 -20.74
N ASP A 734 40.01 -27.96 -21.89
CA ASP A 734 41.42 -28.02 -22.30
C ASP A 734 42.00 -29.44 -22.40
N LEU A 735 41.18 -30.43 -22.76
CA LEU A 735 41.62 -31.81 -22.93
C LEU A 735 42.48 -32.00 -24.18
N ASP A 736 42.28 -31.17 -25.20
CA ASP A 736 43.04 -31.08 -26.45
C ASP A 736 44.48 -30.60 -26.22
N LEU A 737 44.70 -29.80 -25.16
CA LEU A 737 46.03 -29.33 -24.77
C LEU A 737 46.87 -30.42 -24.09
N ILE A 738 46.33 -31.62 -23.82
CA ILE A 738 47.05 -32.68 -23.11
C ILE A 738 48.08 -33.38 -24.01
N ARG A 739 49.29 -33.56 -23.49
CA ARG A 739 50.34 -34.33 -24.18
C ARG A 739 49.92 -35.79 -24.41
N ALA A 740 50.18 -36.29 -25.61
CA ALA A 740 49.86 -37.67 -26.01
C ALA A 740 50.45 -38.75 -25.08
N ASP A 741 51.60 -38.53 -24.44
CA ASP A 741 52.24 -39.49 -23.53
C ASP A 741 51.75 -39.39 -22.07
N ALA A 742 50.92 -38.40 -21.75
CA ALA A 742 50.44 -38.12 -20.40
C ALA A 742 49.08 -38.76 -20.06
N TRP A 743 48.35 -39.29 -21.05
CA TRP A 743 46.95 -39.77 -20.90
C TRP A 743 46.74 -40.78 -19.77
N THR A 744 47.70 -41.68 -19.52
CA THR A 744 47.57 -42.62 -18.38
C THR A 744 47.53 -41.89 -17.03
N THR A 745 48.32 -40.83 -16.87
CA THR A 745 48.33 -40.00 -15.65
C THR A 745 47.09 -39.13 -15.58
N VAL A 746 46.67 -38.56 -16.71
CA VAL A 746 45.51 -37.67 -16.82
C VAL A 746 44.22 -38.41 -16.49
N LEU A 747 44.00 -39.60 -17.03
CA LEU A 747 42.83 -40.44 -16.72
C LEU A 747 42.74 -40.73 -15.22
N GLY A 748 43.88 -40.97 -14.55
CA GLY A 748 43.92 -41.12 -13.09
C GLY A 748 43.50 -39.86 -12.35
N ARG A 749 44.02 -38.69 -12.75
CA ARG A 749 43.65 -37.40 -12.16
C ARG A 749 42.17 -37.04 -12.37
N LEU A 750 41.64 -37.34 -13.56
CA LEU A 750 40.22 -37.14 -13.87
C LEU A 750 39.31 -38.04 -13.01
N ALA A 751 39.75 -39.28 -12.72
CA ALA A 751 39.01 -40.20 -11.86
C ALA A 751 39.09 -39.84 -10.36
N GLU A 752 40.21 -39.26 -9.90
CA GLU A 752 40.42 -38.88 -8.49
C GLU A 752 39.60 -37.65 -8.07
N SER A 753 39.41 -36.66 -8.96
CA SER A 753 38.66 -35.45 -8.65
C SER A 753 37.15 -35.67 -8.82
N PRO A 754 36.31 -35.40 -7.80
CA PRO A 754 34.87 -35.62 -7.89
C PRO A 754 34.19 -34.88 -9.04
N ASP A 755 34.59 -33.64 -9.31
CA ASP A 755 33.96 -32.80 -10.33
C ASP A 755 34.28 -33.27 -11.75
N THR A 756 35.55 -33.63 -12.02
CA THR A 756 35.93 -34.18 -13.33
C THR A 756 35.42 -35.59 -13.52
N ARG A 757 35.32 -36.37 -12.44
CA ARG A 757 34.71 -37.70 -12.47
C ARG A 757 33.24 -37.61 -12.85
N ALA A 758 32.49 -36.69 -12.23
CA ALA A 758 31.08 -36.45 -12.54
C ALA A 758 30.88 -36.11 -14.02
N ALA A 759 31.76 -35.28 -14.59
CA ALA A 759 31.73 -34.94 -16.01
C ALA A 759 31.87 -36.16 -16.94
N VAL A 760 32.44 -37.28 -16.47
CA VAL A 760 32.61 -38.51 -17.26
C VAL A 760 31.52 -39.54 -16.94
N VAL A 761 31.21 -39.73 -15.66
CA VAL A 761 30.41 -40.86 -15.17
C VAL A 761 28.93 -40.52 -15.03
N ASP A 762 28.59 -39.28 -14.67
CA ASP A 762 27.21 -38.95 -14.35
C ASP A 762 26.35 -38.94 -15.62
N PRO A 763 25.13 -39.48 -15.57
CA PRO A 763 24.26 -39.54 -16.73
C PRO A 763 23.78 -38.14 -17.12
N VAL A 764 24.00 -37.78 -18.38
CA VAL A 764 23.48 -36.55 -18.98
C VAL A 764 22.09 -36.83 -19.56
N PHE A 765 21.15 -35.89 -19.42
CA PHE A 765 19.78 -36.07 -19.89
C PHE A 765 19.34 -34.92 -20.79
N ALA A 766 18.87 -35.29 -21.99
CA ALA A 766 18.17 -34.40 -22.90
C ALA A 766 16.65 -34.46 -22.66
N VAL A 767 16.02 -33.30 -22.54
CA VAL A 767 14.57 -33.09 -22.46
C VAL A 767 14.06 -32.77 -23.85
N LEU A 768 13.14 -33.60 -24.36
CA LEU A 768 12.56 -33.44 -25.69
C LEU A 768 11.32 -32.53 -25.67
N ALA A 769 10.86 -32.10 -26.84
CA ALA A 769 9.71 -31.20 -26.99
C ALA A 769 8.39 -31.76 -26.42
N ASP A 770 8.27 -33.08 -26.28
CA ASP A 770 7.12 -33.76 -25.66
C ASP A 770 7.23 -33.86 -24.12
N GLY A 771 8.30 -33.33 -23.53
CA GLY A 771 8.61 -33.36 -22.09
C GLY A 771 9.24 -34.67 -21.61
N SER A 772 9.51 -35.63 -22.50
CA SER A 772 10.23 -36.85 -22.14
C SER A 772 11.73 -36.57 -21.91
N ARG A 773 12.34 -37.31 -20.97
CA ARG A 773 13.80 -37.31 -20.74
C ARG A 773 14.43 -38.54 -21.37
N ARG A 774 15.52 -38.34 -22.10
CA ARG A 774 16.40 -39.41 -22.59
C ARG A 774 17.81 -39.20 -22.07
N ALA A 775 18.45 -40.30 -21.64
CA ALA A 775 19.86 -40.27 -21.33
C ALA A 775 20.65 -40.13 -22.63
N VAL A 776 21.67 -39.28 -22.62
CA VAL A 776 22.59 -39.03 -23.73
C VAL A 776 24.02 -39.12 -23.23
N GLU A 777 24.96 -39.27 -24.14
CA GLU A 777 26.38 -39.37 -23.80
C GLU A 777 26.93 -38.02 -23.31
N SER A 778 27.74 -38.03 -22.25
CA SER A 778 28.47 -36.84 -21.81
C SER A 778 29.52 -36.43 -22.85
N TYR A 779 29.66 -35.11 -23.05
CA TYR A 779 30.74 -34.55 -23.87
C TYR A 779 32.12 -35.07 -23.46
N THR A 780 32.45 -35.06 -22.16
CA THR A 780 33.79 -35.46 -21.70
C THR A 780 34.06 -36.93 -21.96
N ALA A 781 33.07 -37.80 -21.72
CA ALA A 781 33.21 -39.23 -21.98
C ALA A 781 33.36 -39.53 -23.48
N TRP A 782 32.52 -38.88 -24.30
CA TRP A 782 32.57 -38.97 -25.75
C TRP A 782 33.92 -38.50 -26.31
N TRP A 783 34.41 -37.34 -25.85
CA TRP A 783 35.65 -36.74 -26.33
C TRP A 783 36.84 -37.65 -26.01
N LEU A 784 36.89 -38.17 -24.77
CA LEU A 784 37.94 -39.09 -24.35
C LEU A 784 37.92 -40.38 -25.17
N ARG A 785 36.74 -40.96 -25.43
CA ARG A 785 36.60 -42.17 -26.25
C ARG A 785 37.06 -41.95 -27.69
N THR A 786 36.78 -40.77 -28.24
CA THR A 786 37.07 -40.42 -29.64
C THR A 786 38.54 -40.10 -29.86
N HIS A 787 39.16 -39.35 -28.95
CA HIS A 787 40.50 -38.78 -29.13
C HIS A 787 41.62 -39.54 -28.41
N VAL A 788 41.35 -40.13 -27.26
CA VAL A 788 42.42 -40.77 -26.47
C VAL A 788 42.83 -42.10 -27.10
N ARG A 789 44.15 -42.33 -27.14
CA ARG A 789 44.73 -43.62 -27.55
C ARG A 789 45.64 -44.12 -26.44
N LEU A 790 45.48 -45.39 -26.05
CA LEU A 790 46.35 -46.08 -25.11
C LEU A 790 47.03 -47.26 -25.81
N ASP A 791 48.36 -47.29 -25.79
CA ASP A 791 49.17 -48.26 -26.54
C ASP A 791 48.80 -48.36 -28.05
N GLY A 792 48.27 -47.27 -28.62
CA GLY A 792 47.85 -47.18 -30.01
C GLY A 792 46.38 -47.52 -30.29
N TYR A 793 45.62 -47.98 -29.30
CA TYR A 793 44.21 -48.36 -29.43
C TYR A 793 43.28 -47.29 -28.88
N ARG A 794 42.10 -47.15 -29.49
CA ARG A 794 40.98 -46.34 -28.97
C ARG A 794 40.44 -46.96 -27.68
N LEU A 795 39.74 -46.16 -26.86
CA LEU A 795 39.19 -46.66 -25.60
C LEU A 795 38.07 -47.71 -25.79
N ASP A 796 37.30 -47.61 -26.87
CA ASP A 796 36.25 -48.57 -27.28
C ASP A 796 36.80 -49.89 -27.86
N GLU A 797 38.07 -49.92 -28.27
CA GLU A 797 38.79 -51.13 -28.70
C GLU A 797 39.40 -51.91 -27.52
N LEU A 798 39.25 -51.39 -26.29
CA LEU A 798 39.81 -51.96 -25.08
C LEU A 798 38.74 -52.68 -24.24
N CYS A 799 39.18 -53.71 -23.53
CA CYS A 799 38.37 -54.43 -22.56
C CYS A 799 39.05 -54.51 -21.20
N ALA A 800 38.25 -54.71 -20.16
CA ALA A 800 38.77 -54.88 -18.81
C ALA A 800 39.68 -56.13 -18.72
N PRO A 801 40.73 -56.12 -17.89
CA PRO A 801 41.63 -57.28 -17.74
C PRO A 801 40.91 -58.57 -17.32
N ASP A 802 39.77 -58.46 -16.64
CA ASP A 802 38.93 -59.54 -16.15
C ASP A 802 37.69 -59.82 -17.04
N ALA A 803 37.62 -59.25 -18.24
CA ALA A 803 36.52 -59.43 -19.19
C ALA A 803 36.31 -60.89 -19.60
N ALA A 804 35.07 -61.22 -20.01
CA ALA A 804 34.69 -62.56 -20.43
C ALA A 804 35.62 -63.06 -21.57
N PRO A 805 35.91 -64.38 -21.66
CA PRO A 805 36.79 -64.91 -22.70
C PRO A 805 36.36 -64.54 -24.13
N ILE A 806 35.05 -64.46 -24.38
CA ILE A 806 34.46 -64.02 -25.64
C ILE A 806 34.79 -62.55 -25.95
N THR A 807 34.73 -61.64 -24.97
CA THR A 807 35.08 -60.22 -25.13
C THR A 807 36.57 -60.04 -25.40
N ARG A 808 37.43 -60.78 -24.69
CA ARG A 808 38.90 -60.74 -24.90
C ARG A 808 39.33 -61.37 -26.23
N ALA A 809 38.47 -62.17 -26.87
CA ALA A 809 38.71 -62.63 -28.23
C ALA A 809 38.39 -61.53 -29.26
N LEU A 810 37.53 -60.58 -28.90
CA LEU A 810 37.16 -59.44 -29.73
C LEU A 810 38.07 -58.23 -29.49
N LEU A 811 38.44 -57.90 -28.25
CA LEU A 811 39.07 -56.63 -27.90
C LEU A 811 40.44 -56.77 -27.21
N HIS A 812 41.19 -55.68 -27.11
CA HIS A 812 42.51 -55.63 -26.48
C HIS A 812 42.41 -55.35 -24.97
N PRO A 813 43.24 -55.95 -24.10
CA PRO A 813 43.18 -55.68 -22.66
C PRO A 813 43.69 -54.27 -22.34
N LEU A 814 42.97 -53.55 -21.48
CA LEU A 814 43.37 -52.23 -20.96
C LEU A 814 44.77 -52.33 -20.29
N PRO A 815 45.70 -51.39 -20.56
CA PRO A 815 47.04 -51.43 -19.98
C PRO A 815 47.00 -51.40 -18.44
N PRO A 816 47.86 -52.18 -17.73
CA PRO A 816 47.76 -52.33 -16.28
C PRO A 816 47.82 -51.02 -15.47
N ARG A 817 48.59 -50.03 -15.94
CA ARG A 817 48.68 -48.72 -15.27
C ARG A 817 47.37 -47.93 -15.38
N ALA A 818 46.74 -47.92 -16.55
CA ALA A 818 45.43 -47.28 -16.75
C ALA A 818 44.34 -48.02 -15.99
N ALA A 819 44.36 -49.36 -15.99
CA ALA A 819 43.42 -50.18 -15.24
C ALA A 819 43.49 -49.98 -13.71
N SER A 820 44.65 -49.57 -13.18
CA SER A 820 44.81 -49.24 -11.76
C SER A 820 44.53 -47.77 -11.41
N ALA A 821 44.50 -46.89 -12.41
CA ALA A 821 44.39 -45.44 -12.21
C ALA A 821 42.93 -44.98 -12.04
N ALA A 822 41.96 -45.77 -12.52
CA ALA A 822 40.55 -45.46 -12.45
C ALA A 822 39.75 -46.69 -11.97
N ASP A 823 38.62 -46.45 -11.33
CA ASP A 823 37.70 -47.53 -10.93
C ASP A 823 36.87 -48.06 -12.10
N HIS A 824 36.13 -49.13 -11.82
CA HIS A 824 35.32 -49.85 -12.81
C HIS A 824 34.25 -48.99 -13.49
N GLU A 825 33.63 -48.08 -12.74
CA GLU A 825 32.54 -47.27 -13.27
C GLU A 825 33.09 -46.21 -14.24
N PHE A 826 34.21 -45.58 -13.89
CA PHE A 826 34.88 -44.61 -14.76
C PHE A 826 35.35 -45.23 -16.08
N VAL A 827 36.02 -46.38 -16.04
CA VAL A 827 36.49 -47.03 -17.28
C VAL A 827 35.33 -47.54 -18.15
N THR A 828 34.20 -47.92 -17.53
CA THR A 828 32.99 -48.32 -18.27
C THR A 828 32.38 -47.13 -19.00
N ALA A 829 32.32 -45.96 -18.35
CA ALA A 829 31.84 -44.72 -18.98
C ALA A 829 32.69 -44.29 -20.19
N LEU A 830 33.96 -44.68 -20.23
CA LEU A 830 34.87 -44.43 -21.36
C LEU A 830 34.76 -45.47 -22.49
N GLY A 831 33.84 -46.44 -22.40
CA GLY A 831 33.62 -47.46 -23.41
C GLY A 831 34.50 -48.72 -23.28
N VAL A 832 35.21 -48.91 -22.15
CA VAL A 832 36.00 -50.13 -21.92
C VAL A 832 35.09 -51.30 -21.59
N ALA A 833 34.98 -52.27 -22.50
CA ALA A 833 34.02 -53.36 -22.40
C ALA A 833 34.40 -54.45 -21.39
N ARG A 834 33.42 -55.08 -20.73
CA ARG A 834 33.62 -56.29 -19.88
C ARG A 834 32.96 -57.53 -20.47
N SER A 835 31.87 -57.33 -21.20
CA SER A 835 31.07 -58.33 -21.89
C SER A 835 30.84 -57.92 -23.34
N VAL A 836 30.34 -58.82 -24.19
CA VAL A 836 29.97 -58.50 -25.58
C VAL A 836 28.89 -57.40 -25.62
N ARG A 837 28.03 -57.34 -24.59
CA ARG A 837 26.98 -56.33 -24.44
C ARG A 837 27.49 -54.90 -24.39
N ASP A 838 28.68 -54.72 -23.83
CA ASP A 838 29.29 -53.40 -23.62
C ASP A 838 30.05 -52.92 -24.87
N VAL A 839 30.29 -53.80 -25.84
CA VAL A 839 31.00 -53.46 -27.08
C VAL A 839 30.06 -52.66 -27.98
N ALA A 840 30.51 -51.49 -28.43
CA ALA A 840 29.79 -50.66 -29.39
C ALA A 840 29.47 -51.45 -30.67
N LEU A 841 28.30 -51.19 -31.28
CA LEU A 841 27.79 -51.98 -32.39
C LEU A 841 28.72 -51.97 -33.61
N ASP A 842 29.22 -50.78 -33.98
CA ASP A 842 30.21 -50.56 -35.03
C ASP A 842 31.49 -51.36 -34.79
N THR A 843 32.04 -51.26 -33.57
CA THR A 843 33.23 -52.01 -33.16
C THR A 843 32.98 -53.51 -33.24
N LEU A 844 31.80 -53.98 -32.82
CA LEU A 844 31.45 -55.40 -32.87
C LEU A 844 31.35 -55.92 -34.32
N LEU A 845 30.73 -55.15 -35.22
CA LEU A 845 30.63 -55.48 -36.64
C LEU A 845 32.01 -55.48 -37.33
N ASP A 846 32.85 -54.47 -37.06
CA ASP A 846 34.22 -54.40 -37.56
C ASP A 846 35.05 -55.60 -37.12
N ARG A 847 34.96 -55.97 -35.83
CA ARG A 847 35.68 -57.13 -35.29
C ARG A 847 35.16 -58.45 -35.84
N LEU A 848 33.86 -58.55 -36.16
CA LEU A 848 33.32 -59.73 -36.84
C LEU A 848 33.86 -59.88 -38.26
N GLY A 849 34.04 -58.77 -38.98
CA GLY A 849 34.61 -58.74 -40.33
C GLY A 849 36.14 -58.91 -40.41
N ASP A 850 36.87 -58.75 -39.29
CA ASP A 850 38.33 -58.83 -39.26
C ASP A 850 38.85 -60.29 -39.35
N GLU A 851 39.68 -60.58 -40.35
CA GLU A 851 40.35 -61.88 -40.53
C GLU A 851 41.21 -62.30 -39.33
N SER A 852 41.74 -61.34 -38.55
CA SER A 852 42.57 -61.60 -37.37
C SER A 852 41.78 -62.12 -36.17
N THR A 853 40.45 -61.94 -36.18
CA THR A 853 39.55 -62.37 -35.11
C THR A 853 39.31 -63.88 -35.16
N THR A 854 39.65 -64.58 -34.07
CA THR A 854 39.44 -66.03 -33.92
C THR A 854 38.30 -66.32 -32.95
N LEU A 855 37.22 -66.93 -33.46
CA LEU A 855 36.03 -67.31 -32.69
C LEU A 855 35.68 -68.79 -32.90
N THR A 856 35.17 -69.42 -31.85
CA THR A 856 34.49 -70.72 -31.94
C THR A 856 33.06 -70.54 -32.47
N SER A 857 32.46 -71.61 -33.02
CA SER A 857 31.04 -71.55 -33.46
C SER A 857 30.12 -71.13 -32.32
N HIS A 858 30.36 -71.61 -31.09
CA HIS A 858 29.56 -71.25 -29.92
C HIS A 858 29.62 -69.75 -29.61
N GLN A 859 30.84 -69.17 -29.59
CA GLN A 859 31.02 -67.74 -29.35
C GLN A 859 30.37 -66.89 -30.45
N LEU A 860 30.45 -67.34 -31.71
CA LEU A 860 29.79 -66.65 -32.81
C LEU A 860 28.27 -66.65 -32.67
N MET A 861 27.67 -67.76 -32.23
CA MET A 861 26.22 -67.81 -31.97
C MET A 861 25.82 -66.93 -30.79
N GLU A 862 26.64 -66.83 -29.74
CA GLU A 862 26.42 -65.86 -28.64
C GLU A 862 26.45 -64.41 -29.15
N ILE A 863 27.40 -64.07 -30.02
CA ILE A 863 27.50 -62.72 -30.60
C ILE A 863 26.30 -62.43 -31.51
N TYR A 864 25.92 -63.36 -32.38
CA TYR A 864 24.76 -63.15 -33.25
C TYR A 864 23.44 -63.10 -32.47
N ALA A 865 23.28 -63.87 -31.40
CA ALA A 865 22.12 -63.73 -30.53
C ALA A 865 22.05 -62.34 -29.88
N GLU A 866 23.20 -61.79 -29.46
CA GLU A 866 23.28 -60.44 -28.92
C GLU A 866 23.00 -59.37 -30.00
N LEU A 867 23.54 -59.53 -31.22
CA LEU A 867 23.24 -58.64 -32.35
C LEU A 867 21.76 -58.68 -32.74
N ASP A 868 21.16 -59.88 -32.76
CA ASP A 868 19.75 -60.09 -33.09
C ASP A 868 18.82 -59.43 -32.06
N LEU A 869 19.18 -59.52 -30.77
CA LEU A 869 18.51 -58.79 -29.69
C LEU A 869 18.59 -57.28 -29.92
N ARG A 870 19.78 -56.74 -30.21
CA ARG A 870 19.97 -55.29 -30.44
C ARG A 870 19.22 -54.78 -31.67
N ALA A 871 19.25 -55.56 -32.75
CA ALA A 871 18.53 -55.26 -33.98
C ALA A 871 17.00 -55.24 -33.76
N SER A 872 16.51 -56.11 -32.88
CA SER A 872 15.09 -56.18 -32.53
C SER A 872 14.63 -55.09 -31.55
N GLU A 873 15.51 -54.64 -30.65
CA GLU A 873 15.21 -53.62 -29.62
C GLU A 873 15.34 -52.17 -30.13
N THR A 874 16.12 -51.96 -31.19
CA THR A 874 16.41 -50.64 -31.74
C THR A 874 15.82 -50.55 -33.14
N SER A 875 14.94 -49.56 -33.40
CA SER A 875 14.65 -49.16 -34.77
C SER A 875 15.93 -48.59 -35.36
N VAL A 876 16.69 -49.41 -36.09
CA VAL A 876 18.00 -49.06 -36.65
C VAL A 876 17.81 -47.80 -37.49
N PRO A 877 18.39 -46.65 -37.11
CA PRO A 877 18.32 -45.47 -37.94
C PRO A 877 18.99 -45.76 -39.29
N ASP A 878 18.47 -45.22 -40.40
CA ASP A 878 19.05 -45.35 -41.75
C ASP A 878 20.57 -45.05 -41.79
N ALA A 879 21.08 -44.27 -40.82
CA ALA A 879 22.49 -43.91 -40.67
C ALA A 879 23.43 -45.05 -40.25
N PHE A 880 22.93 -46.15 -39.67
CA PHE A 880 23.75 -47.31 -39.27
C PHE A 880 23.80 -48.42 -40.33
N SER A 881 23.15 -48.25 -41.48
CA SER A 881 23.30 -49.11 -42.66
C SER A 881 24.66 -48.88 -43.35
N ALA A 882 25.76 -49.08 -42.62
CA ALA A 882 27.05 -49.28 -43.23
C ALA A 882 27.08 -50.72 -43.74
N ALA A 883 26.88 -50.89 -45.06
CA ALA A 883 26.88 -52.20 -45.70
C ALA A 883 28.08 -53.04 -45.25
N VAL A 884 27.82 -54.09 -44.49
CA VAL A 884 28.86 -54.98 -43.96
C VAL A 884 29.38 -55.79 -45.14
N SER A 885 30.66 -55.63 -45.50
CA SER A 885 31.20 -56.32 -46.69
C SER A 885 31.45 -57.81 -46.47
N LYS A 886 31.76 -58.22 -45.23
CA LYS A 886 32.10 -59.59 -44.85
C LYS A 886 31.36 -59.99 -43.58
N VAL A 887 30.73 -61.16 -43.61
CA VAL A 887 30.08 -61.76 -42.43
C VAL A 887 30.75 -63.08 -42.08
N ARG A 888 30.60 -63.50 -40.82
CA ARG A 888 31.25 -64.70 -40.31
C ARG A 888 30.21 -65.79 -40.11
N VAL A 889 30.46 -66.99 -40.63
CA VAL A 889 29.52 -68.11 -40.51
C VAL A 889 30.15 -69.29 -39.76
N PRO A 890 29.33 -70.12 -39.10
CA PRO A 890 29.81 -71.36 -38.50
C PRO A 890 30.49 -72.28 -39.52
N ASP A 891 31.64 -72.86 -39.16
CA ASP A 891 32.34 -73.88 -39.94
C ASP A 891 32.88 -74.98 -39.00
N GLY A 892 32.09 -76.04 -38.84
CA GLY A 892 32.35 -77.08 -37.84
C GLY A 892 32.37 -76.52 -36.41
N VAL A 893 33.51 -76.63 -35.74
CA VAL A 893 33.74 -76.09 -34.38
C VAL A 893 34.30 -74.65 -34.38
N GLY A 894 34.69 -74.15 -35.56
CA GLY A 894 35.26 -72.82 -35.75
C GLY A 894 34.37 -71.94 -36.62
N THR A 895 34.96 -70.91 -37.19
CA THR A 895 34.24 -69.91 -37.99
C THR A 895 35.03 -69.56 -39.23
N ARG A 896 34.34 -69.12 -40.29
CA ARG A 896 34.98 -68.61 -41.51
C ARG A 896 34.28 -67.33 -41.96
N LEU A 897 35.03 -66.45 -42.62
CA LEU A 897 34.48 -65.25 -43.26
C LEU A 897 33.96 -65.57 -44.65
N VAL A 898 32.86 -64.93 -45.03
CA VAL A 898 32.24 -64.96 -46.36
C VAL A 898 31.86 -63.55 -46.78
N ASP A 899 31.69 -63.33 -48.08
CA ASP A 899 31.04 -62.11 -48.56
C ASP A 899 29.60 -62.06 -48.06
N ALA A 900 29.17 -60.89 -47.60
CA ALA A 900 27.82 -60.70 -47.06
C ALA A 900 26.74 -61.09 -48.09
N ALA A 901 26.96 -60.75 -49.37
CA ALA A 901 26.10 -61.13 -50.49
C ALA A 901 25.98 -62.65 -50.74
N ASP A 902 26.89 -63.46 -50.18
CA ASP A 902 26.85 -64.93 -50.29
C ASP A 902 26.23 -65.60 -49.06
N ALA A 903 25.87 -64.83 -48.04
CA ALA A 903 25.27 -65.31 -46.80
C ALA A 903 23.78 -64.99 -46.75
N VAL A 904 23.02 -65.85 -46.07
CA VAL A 904 21.61 -65.60 -45.79
C VAL A 904 21.30 -65.79 -44.32
N VAL A 905 20.40 -64.95 -43.79
CA VAL A 905 19.84 -65.14 -42.46
C VAL A 905 18.65 -66.10 -42.56
N CYS A 906 18.55 -67.07 -41.65
CA CYS A 906 17.46 -68.04 -41.61
C CYS A 906 16.68 -67.91 -40.30
N SER A 907 15.36 -67.72 -40.44
CA SER A 907 14.39 -67.59 -39.35
C SER A 907 14.13 -68.90 -38.59
N GLY A 908 14.62 -70.04 -39.10
CA GLY A 908 14.49 -71.32 -38.41
C GLY A 908 15.36 -72.45 -38.96
N PRO A 909 15.48 -73.56 -38.21
CA PRO A 909 16.39 -74.65 -38.54
C PRO A 909 15.91 -75.52 -39.71
N HIS A 910 14.64 -75.41 -40.15
CA HIS A 910 14.14 -76.16 -41.30
C HIS A 910 14.87 -75.78 -42.60
N TRP A 911 15.31 -74.52 -42.73
CA TRP A 911 16.11 -74.01 -43.85
C TRP A 911 17.45 -74.73 -44.02
N LEU A 912 18.04 -75.26 -42.94
CA LEU A 912 19.31 -75.98 -42.98
C LEU A 912 19.25 -77.25 -43.84
N GLN A 913 18.05 -77.80 -44.07
CA GLN A 913 17.85 -79.00 -44.91
C GLN A 913 18.07 -78.72 -46.40
N LEU A 914 18.02 -77.45 -46.83
CA LEU A 914 18.21 -77.07 -48.24
C LEU A 914 19.68 -77.00 -48.66
N GLY A 915 20.63 -77.16 -47.73
CA GLY A 915 22.06 -77.18 -48.04
C GLY A 915 22.61 -75.82 -48.51
N LEU A 916 22.07 -74.73 -47.97
CA LEU A 916 22.47 -73.36 -48.32
C LEU A 916 23.96 -73.10 -48.00
N PRO A 917 24.68 -72.31 -48.82
CA PRO A 917 26.15 -72.22 -48.78
C PRO A 917 26.74 -71.48 -47.56
N ALA A 918 26.01 -70.50 -46.99
CA ALA A 918 26.41 -69.77 -45.79
C ALA A 918 25.15 -69.29 -45.06
N VAL A 919 24.95 -69.76 -43.83
CA VAL A 919 23.72 -69.52 -43.07
C VAL A 919 24.04 -68.89 -41.72
N ILE A 920 23.31 -67.83 -41.40
CA ILE A 920 23.33 -67.16 -40.10
C ILE A 920 21.94 -67.38 -39.45
N PRO A 921 21.85 -67.97 -38.26
CA PRO A 921 20.58 -68.03 -37.54
C PRO A 921 20.25 -66.66 -36.95
N GLY A 922 19.03 -66.16 -37.20
CA GLY A 922 18.58 -64.89 -36.65
C GLY A 922 17.25 -64.43 -37.23
N SER A 923 16.79 -63.27 -36.79
CA SER A 923 15.55 -62.65 -37.24
C SER A 923 15.74 -61.83 -38.53
N PRO A 924 14.64 -61.40 -39.18
CA PRO A 924 14.69 -60.42 -40.27
C PRO A 924 15.44 -59.13 -39.88
N ALA A 925 15.33 -58.68 -38.63
CA ALA A 925 16.04 -57.48 -38.17
C ALA A 925 17.57 -57.66 -38.18
N LEU A 926 18.07 -58.88 -37.91
CA LEU A 926 19.49 -59.18 -38.05
C LEU A 926 19.92 -59.17 -39.53
N ALA A 927 19.04 -59.60 -40.44
CA ALA A 927 19.30 -59.56 -41.88
C ALA A 927 19.46 -58.11 -42.35
N ASP A 928 18.55 -57.22 -41.93
CA ASP A 928 18.62 -55.78 -42.20
C ASP A 928 19.88 -55.13 -41.62
N LEU A 929 20.24 -55.47 -40.37
CA LEU A 929 21.43 -54.94 -39.70
C LEU A 929 22.74 -55.34 -40.41
N LEU A 930 22.81 -56.58 -40.91
CA LEU A 930 24.00 -57.10 -41.60
C LEU A 930 24.00 -56.78 -43.11
N ASP A 931 22.91 -56.22 -43.64
CA ASP A 931 22.68 -56.03 -45.08
C ASP A 931 22.85 -57.35 -45.87
N VAL A 932 22.17 -58.41 -45.40
CA VAL A 932 22.17 -59.75 -46.01
C VAL A 932 20.74 -60.22 -46.29
N ASP A 933 20.55 -61.03 -47.33
CA ASP A 933 19.22 -61.52 -47.69
C ASP A 933 18.65 -62.46 -46.61
N LEU A 934 17.34 -62.34 -46.34
CA LEU A 934 16.60 -63.32 -45.57
C LEU A 934 16.30 -64.54 -46.47
N ALA A 935 16.50 -65.76 -45.95
CA ALA A 935 16.37 -66.98 -46.75
C ALA A 935 14.96 -67.16 -47.37
N GLU A 936 13.91 -66.70 -46.68
CA GLU A 936 12.52 -66.74 -47.18
C GLU A 936 12.24 -65.74 -48.31
N GLU A 937 13.06 -64.71 -48.46
CA GLU A 937 12.97 -63.75 -49.56
C GLU A 937 13.85 -64.16 -50.74
N ALA A 938 15.03 -64.74 -50.45
CA ALA A 938 15.98 -65.19 -51.47
C ALA A 938 15.55 -66.49 -52.17
N TYR A 939 14.80 -67.37 -51.49
CA TYR A 939 14.44 -68.69 -51.99
C TYR A 939 12.93 -68.94 -51.91
N ASP A 940 12.32 -69.28 -53.05
CA ASP A 940 10.93 -69.72 -53.14
C ASP A 940 10.77 -71.16 -52.59
N ALA A 941 10.57 -71.26 -51.28
CA ALA A 941 10.60 -72.51 -50.52
C ALA A 941 9.20 -72.92 -50.03
N VAL A 942 8.32 -73.24 -50.99
CA VAL A 942 6.96 -73.75 -50.70
C VAL A 942 6.98 -75.29 -50.64
N PRO A 943 6.33 -75.92 -49.63
CA PRO A 943 6.19 -77.37 -49.58
C PRO A 943 5.31 -77.90 -50.72
N VAL A 944 5.82 -78.89 -51.46
CA VAL A 944 5.15 -79.52 -52.60
C VAL A 944 4.75 -80.95 -52.25
N GLY A 945 3.46 -81.25 -52.35
CA GLY A 945 2.88 -82.59 -52.12
C GLY A 945 1.40 -82.52 -51.70
N ASP A 946 0.61 -83.53 -52.08
CA ASP A 946 -0.76 -83.73 -51.58
C ASP A 946 -0.67 -84.38 -50.18
N GLY A 947 -0.53 -83.55 -49.13
CA GLY A 947 -0.44 -84.03 -47.75
C GLY A 947 -1.80 -84.16 -47.06
N ASP A 948 -1.90 -85.10 -46.11
CA ASP A 948 -3.10 -85.32 -45.30
C ASP A 948 -3.03 -84.52 -44.00
N ARG A 949 -4.05 -83.69 -43.74
CA ARG A 949 -4.14 -82.94 -42.47
C ARG A 949 -4.62 -83.85 -41.35
N LEU A 950 -3.76 -84.09 -40.36
CA LEU A 950 -3.98 -84.96 -39.22
C LEU A 950 -3.98 -84.18 -37.90
N ALA A 951 -4.67 -84.69 -36.88
CA ALA A 951 -4.61 -84.12 -35.54
C ALA A 951 -3.25 -84.40 -34.89
N VAL A 952 -2.71 -83.42 -34.16
CA VAL A 952 -1.45 -83.61 -33.43
C VAL A 952 -1.65 -84.66 -32.32
N PRO A 953 -0.80 -85.70 -32.23
CA PRO A 953 -0.92 -86.74 -31.20
C PRO A 953 -0.89 -86.20 -29.77
N ASP A 954 -1.67 -86.81 -28.86
CA ASP A 954 -1.74 -86.40 -27.45
C ASP A 954 -0.36 -86.41 -26.76
N VAL A 955 0.53 -87.34 -27.14
CA VAL A 955 1.91 -87.39 -26.60
C VAL A 955 2.72 -86.13 -26.88
N ALA A 956 2.46 -85.43 -27.99
CA ALA A 956 3.14 -84.18 -28.28
C ALA A 956 2.64 -83.04 -27.38
N ARG A 957 1.34 -83.03 -27.04
CA ARG A 957 0.75 -82.09 -26.05
C ARG A 957 1.32 -82.35 -24.66
N ASP A 958 1.54 -83.62 -24.29
CA ASP A 958 2.11 -83.98 -22.99
C ASP A 958 3.60 -83.56 -22.86
N VAL A 959 4.37 -83.62 -23.95
CA VAL A 959 5.80 -83.23 -23.96
C VAL A 959 6.01 -81.72 -24.11
N LEU A 960 5.25 -81.06 -24.99
CA LEU A 960 5.48 -79.66 -25.35
C LEU A 960 4.49 -78.70 -24.67
N GLY A 961 3.36 -79.19 -24.14
CA GLY A 961 2.28 -78.36 -23.61
C GLY A 961 1.36 -77.85 -24.72
N GLU A 962 1.36 -76.53 -24.94
CA GLU A 962 0.58 -75.90 -26.00
C GLU A 962 1.23 -76.18 -27.37
N VAL A 963 0.51 -76.87 -28.25
CA VAL A 963 0.91 -77.18 -29.63
C VAL A 963 -0.27 -76.95 -30.56
N THR A 964 0.01 -76.82 -31.86
CA THR A 964 -1.03 -76.68 -32.89
C THR A 964 -1.99 -77.87 -32.90
N ASP A 965 -3.23 -77.66 -33.30
CA ASP A 965 -4.24 -78.72 -33.28
C ASP A 965 -4.04 -79.78 -34.37
N SER A 966 -3.37 -79.41 -35.47
CA SER A 966 -3.15 -80.28 -36.62
C SER A 966 -1.82 -80.04 -37.30
N TYR A 967 -1.27 -81.07 -37.94
CA TYR A 967 -0.13 -81.00 -38.85
C TYR A 967 -0.52 -81.60 -40.21
N VAL A 968 0.31 -81.41 -41.24
CA VAL A 968 0.14 -82.04 -42.55
C VAL A 968 1.19 -83.13 -42.72
N GLU A 969 0.74 -84.37 -42.85
CA GLU A 969 1.60 -85.53 -43.09
C GLU A 969 1.80 -85.72 -44.59
N HIS A 970 3.03 -86.02 -44.99
CA HIS A 970 3.41 -86.30 -46.38
C HIS A 970 4.12 -87.65 -46.46
N ASP A 971 3.81 -88.47 -47.47
CA ASP A 971 4.61 -89.66 -47.75
C ASP A 971 6.02 -89.28 -48.27
N GLU A 972 6.10 -88.20 -49.05
CA GLU A 972 7.34 -87.60 -49.54
C GLU A 972 7.17 -86.07 -49.54
N LEU A 973 7.95 -85.38 -48.72
CA LEU A 973 7.93 -83.91 -48.62
C LEU A 973 9.14 -83.34 -49.37
N SER A 974 8.88 -82.44 -50.32
CA SER A 974 9.93 -81.70 -51.02
C SER A 974 9.67 -80.19 -50.96
N VAL A 975 10.73 -79.42 -50.76
CA VAL A 975 10.70 -77.95 -50.70
C VAL A 975 11.80 -77.43 -51.60
N ALA A 976 11.50 -76.47 -52.48
CA ALA A 976 12.45 -75.95 -53.48
C ALA A 976 13.15 -77.07 -54.31
N GLY A 977 12.48 -78.21 -54.53
CA GLY A 977 13.03 -79.36 -55.25
C GLY A 977 14.01 -80.24 -54.44
N VAL A 978 14.17 -79.98 -53.14
CA VAL A 978 14.99 -80.77 -52.20
C VAL A 978 14.07 -81.61 -51.30
N PRO A 979 14.32 -82.92 -51.14
CA PRO A 979 13.58 -83.73 -50.17
C PRO A 979 13.94 -83.30 -48.75
N VAL A 980 12.92 -83.03 -47.92
CA VAL A 980 13.08 -82.59 -46.52
C VAL A 980 12.24 -83.46 -45.59
N ASP A 981 12.70 -83.63 -44.35
CA ASP A 981 11.98 -84.46 -43.37
C ASP A 981 10.80 -83.70 -42.77
N TRP A 982 10.91 -82.36 -42.70
CA TRP A 982 9.89 -81.47 -42.19
C TRP A 982 10.04 -80.05 -42.72
N TRP A 983 8.95 -79.30 -42.69
CA TRP A 983 8.91 -77.89 -43.04
C TRP A 983 7.88 -77.16 -42.17
N LEU A 984 8.10 -75.86 -41.92
CA LEU A 984 7.11 -75.00 -41.26
C LEU A 984 6.65 -73.95 -42.28
N ASP A 985 5.39 -74.02 -42.67
CA ASP A 985 4.75 -73.03 -43.56
C ASP A 985 3.73 -72.21 -42.77
N GLY A 986 4.11 -70.97 -42.43
CA GLY A 986 3.39 -70.18 -41.43
C GLY A 986 3.33 -70.90 -40.08
N GLU A 987 2.13 -71.18 -39.60
CA GLU A 987 1.90 -71.98 -38.37
C GLU A 987 1.71 -73.48 -38.65
N THR A 988 1.71 -73.89 -39.92
CA THR A 988 1.43 -75.28 -40.31
C THR A 988 2.72 -76.08 -40.38
N VAL A 989 2.83 -77.11 -39.53
CA VAL A 989 3.91 -78.09 -39.61
C VAL A 989 3.61 -79.12 -40.70
N HIS A 990 4.53 -79.25 -41.66
CA HIS A 990 4.56 -80.31 -42.66
C HIS A 990 5.64 -81.32 -42.25
N ALA A 991 5.33 -82.61 -42.24
CA ALA A 991 6.29 -83.64 -41.87
C ALA A 991 6.15 -84.89 -42.74
N ALA A 992 7.29 -85.49 -43.10
CA ALA A 992 7.36 -86.78 -43.78
C ALA A 992 7.91 -87.92 -42.92
N THR A 993 8.46 -87.59 -41.74
CA THR A 993 8.98 -88.56 -40.78
C THR A 993 8.57 -88.19 -39.36
N LEU A 994 8.60 -89.16 -38.43
CA LEU A 994 8.34 -88.90 -37.01
C LEU A 994 9.39 -87.96 -36.38
N ASP A 995 10.66 -88.07 -36.78
CA ASP A 995 11.72 -87.15 -36.34
C ASP A 995 11.48 -85.75 -36.90
N GLY A 996 11.07 -85.65 -38.16
CA GLY A 996 10.65 -84.40 -38.79
C GLY A 996 9.45 -83.78 -38.08
N LEU A 997 8.42 -84.57 -37.76
CA LEU A 997 7.26 -84.12 -36.99
C LEU A 997 7.67 -83.59 -35.61
N ALA A 998 8.55 -84.31 -34.91
CA ALA A 998 9.08 -83.87 -33.62
C ALA A 998 9.81 -82.53 -33.71
N ARG A 999 10.68 -82.36 -34.70
CA ARG A 999 11.40 -81.10 -34.95
C ARG A 999 10.43 -79.98 -35.29
N GLY A 1000 9.50 -80.20 -36.20
CA GLY A 1000 8.51 -79.22 -36.62
C GLY A 1000 7.64 -78.74 -35.46
N LEU A 1001 7.08 -79.67 -34.69
CA LEU A 1001 6.27 -79.34 -33.52
C LEU A 1001 7.09 -78.66 -32.42
N ALA A 1002 8.30 -79.15 -32.12
CA ALA A 1002 9.16 -78.55 -31.10
C ALA A 1002 9.61 -77.14 -31.49
N TRP A 1003 9.87 -76.89 -32.77
CA TRP A 1003 10.18 -75.54 -33.27
C TRP A 1003 8.97 -74.62 -33.20
N ALA A 1004 7.81 -75.05 -33.70
CA ALA A 1004 6.57 -74.28 -33.67
C ALA A 1004 6.10 -73.94 -32.25
N ALA A 1005 6.36 -74.82 -31.27
CA ALA A 1005 6.06 -74.59 -29.85
C ALA A 1005 7.13 -73.80 -29.08
N GLY A 1006 8.20 -73.33 -29.74
CA GLY A 1006 9.31 -72.63 -29.09
C GLY A 1006 10.13 -73.50 -28.13
N ALA A 1007 9.99 -74.82 -28.18
CA ALA A 1007 10.60 -75.80 -27.29
C ALA A 1007 11.63 -76.68 -28.03
N TRP A 1008 12.47 -76.06 -28.86
CA TRP A 1008 13.44 -76.76 -29.73
C TRP A 1008 14.36 -77.75 -28.98
N HIS A 1009 14.68 -77.50 -27.72
CA HIS A 1009 15.48 -78.40 -26.89
C HIS A 1009 14.81 -79.77 -26.69
N ARG A 1010 13.48 -79.83 -26.66
CA ARG A 1010 12.68 -81.06 -26.44
C ARG A 1010 12.51 -81.93 -27.68
N ARG A 1011 13.01 -81.51 -28.84
CA ARG A 1011 12.83 -82.23 -30.12
C ARG A 1011 13.26 -83.69 -30.05
N TRP A 1012 14.29 -84.01 -29.28
CA TRP A 1012 14.82 -85.37 -29.13
C TRP A 1012 13.90 -86.25 -28.30
N VAL A 1013 13.46 -85.74 -27.14
CA VAL A 1013 12.50 -86.43 -26.26
C VAL A 1013 11.17 -86.62 -26.97
N LEU A 1014 10.72 -85.62 -27.72
CA LEU A 1014 9.51 -85.70 -28.51
C LEU A 1014 9.60 -86.74 -29.64
N ALA A 1015 10.74 -86.81 -30.34
CA ALA A 1015 10.96 -87.81 -31.38
C ALA A 1015 10.84 -89.24 -30.82
N GLU A 1016 11.41 -89.47 -29.64
CA GLU A 1016 11.33 -90.76 -28.95
C GLU A 1016 9.89 -91.06 -28.47
N ALA A 1017 9.21 -90.07 -27.89
CA ALA A 1017 7.83 -90.20 -27.43
C ALA A 1017 6.83 -90.45 -28.58
N LEU A 1018 7.06 -89.87 -29.76
CA LEU A 1018 6.24 -90.11 -30.95
C LEU A 1018 6.46 -91.51 -31.52
N ALA A 1019 7.69 -92.04 -31.44
CA ALA A 1019 8.02 -93.39 -31.88
C ALA A 1019 7.50 -94.47 -30.91
N GLU A 1020 7.60 -94.23 -29.60
CA GLU A 1020 7.17 -95.16 -28.54
C GLU A 1020 6.30 -94.45 -27.48
N PRO A 1021 4.99 -94.26 -27.74
CA PRO A 1021 4.08 -93.56 -26.83
C PRO A 1021 4.03 -94.11 -25.40
N ASP A 1022 4.20 -95.43 -25.23
CA ASP A 1022 4.17 -96.09 -23.93
C ASP A 1022 5.39 -95.73 -23.04
N ALA A 1023 6.48 -95.23 -23.63
CA ALA A 1023 7.69 -94.81 -22.91
C ALA A 1023 7.59 -93.40 -22.31
N LEU A 1024 6.56 -92.63 -22.68
CA LEU A 1024 6.39 -91.23 -22.31
C LEU A 1024 6.53 -90.94 -20.79
N PRO A 1025 5.96 -91.73 -19.85
CA PRO A 1025 6.12 -91.47 -18.42
C PRO A 1025 7.57 -91.55 -17.93
N SER A 1026 8.38 -92.44 -18.54
CA SER A 1026 9.80 -92.58 -18.21
C SER A 1026 10.63 -91.46 -18.82
N LEU A 1027 10.33 -91.06 -20.06
CA LEU A 1027 11.01 -89.94 -20.73
C LEU A 1027 10.78 -88.61 -20.01
N LEU A 1028 9.54 -88.31 -19.59
CA LEU A 1028 9.23 -87.10 -18.81
C LEU A 1028 9.90 -87.10 -17.43
N ALA A 1029 10.11 -88.28 -16.83
CA ALA A 1029 10.82 -88.39 -15.56
C ALA A 1029 12.33 -88.16 -15.70
N ASP A 1030 12.94 -88.58 -16.82
CA ASP A 1030 14.35 -88.32 -17.12
C ASP A 1030 14.58 -86.84 -17.44
N GLU A 1031 13.69 -86.25 -18.26
CA GLU A 1031 13.77 -84.84 -18.65
C GLU A 1031 13.64 -83.87 -17.46
N ALA A 1032 12.98 -84.28 -16.37
CA ALA A 1032 12.93 -83.49 -15.14
C ALA A 1032 14.31 -83.28 -14.46
N PHE A 1033 15.35 -84.02 -14.88
CA PHE A 1033 16.73 -83.81 -14.46
C PHE A 1033 17.55 -82.92 -15.41
N SER A 1034 17.06 -82.64 -16.62
CA SER A 1034 17.75 -81.80 -17.63
C SER A 1034 17.83 -80.32 -17.24
N ASP A 1035 16.94 -79.84 -16.36
CA ASP A 1035 16.86 -78.45 -15.88
C ASP A 1035 17.58 -78.20 -14.52
N ARG A 1036 18.40 -79.15 -14.04
CA ARG A 1036 19.24 -79.03 -12.83
C ARG A 1036 20.72 -79.07 -13.16
#